data_AF-A0A3P6H384-F1
#
_entry.id   AF-A0A3P6H384-F1
#
_cell.length_a   1.000
_cell.length_b   1.000
_cell.length_c   1.000
_cell.angle_alpha   90.00
_cell.angle_beta   90.00
_cell.angle_gamma   90.00
#
_symmetry.space_group_name_H-M   'P 1'
#
loop_
_entity.id
_entity.type
_entity.pdbx_description
1 polymer ?
#
loop_
_entity_poly.entity_id
_entity_poly.type
_entity_poly.pdbx_seq_one_letter_code
_entity_poly.pdbx_strand_id
1 'polypeptide(L)'
;MPTTTSTSSSFSSAASSSGNRQADVFSRLASSDPEVKLKALREVKNQIIGNRTKKLSFLKLGAVPAIASALSDSECNSILVQSAAALGSFACGFEAGVQAVLDAGVFPLLLRLLTSSDEKVVDAGARSLRMIFQSNQAPKYDFLQEKNMKFLFSLLNSENENVSGLGASIIAHACGTTVQQQVLCDAGVLEKLVILLDGSLSQREACLESLATVLKNNPEAVSRFVGLEAGRYLSSVTELTKDRYPRTRLLSCLCLVVIYNTSPSYFLNMGTKSSLVTTLLELLNDHGQSGDDAALGLSSLIAEKEDLQKLAYEANAIKNIVDILKTGSELHPKRLQGLFLSLAELCSKLEDCRCSFLSLEMLDLLVNALRHKNADVRTAACICFRNAARSVKNLSAGRFTNDHVMLPLVQLLHDPSSSVEVAVLGALSNIVLDFSSPKSTFIEYGGIKQLIELSKSMDPNARCSALRALRNLMFLADNKRKELFYSEVKAQGFVSLISDPEPTVQEQALALLRNLVDGCINSIEFVFDEDGLILDTVGKQLRKSPQAHMAIQGMYVLTNVASGTELHKEAVMQQLFPQPQAESNNFMLKFLQSHESQLRSATVWTIINLISPSSPGAHDRHVKLRDEGIIPQLKNMVNDACLDVKIRIRTVLSQSMSFGDN
;
A
#
# COMPACT_ATOMS: atom_id res chain seq x y z
N MET A 1 -36.30 -47.23 -38.66
CA MET A 1 -36.27 -46.89 -37.22
C MET A 1 -34.88 -46.34 -36.93
N PRO A 2 -34.74 -45.12 -36.38
CA PRO A 2 -35.45 -44.65 -35.19
C PRO A 2 -36.17 -43.31 -35.35
N THR A 3 -37.01 -43.04 -34.36
CA THR A 3 -37.90 -41.89 -34.10
C THR A 3 -37.13 -40.69 -33.55
N THR A 4 -37.38 -39.50 -34.12
CA THR A 4 -36.99 -38.20 -33.55
C THR A 4 -38.18 -37.61 -32.77
N THR A 5 -38.09 -37.59 -31.45
CA THR A 5 -39.04 -36.88 -30.58
C THR A 5 -38.55 -35.47 -30.29
N SER A 6 -39.45 -34.51 -30.53
CA SER A 6 -39.30 -33.08 -30.26
C SER A 6 -39.37 -32.78 -28.75
N THR A 7 -38.35 -32.11 -28.22
CA THR A 7 -38.35 -31.49 -26.89
C THR A 7 -38.01 -30.01 -27.01
N SER A 8 -39.02 -29.17 -27.32
CA SER A 8 -38.84 -27.71 -27.38
C SER A 8 -39.97 -26.88 -26.73
N SER A 9 -40.76 -27.46 -25.81
CA SER A 9 -41.92 -26.77 -25.22
C SER A 9 -41.92 -26.60 -23.68
N SER A 10 -40.86 -26.96 -22.96
CA SER A 10 -40.84 -26.92 -21.48
C SER A 10 -40.11 -25.75 -20.83
N PHE A 11 -39.35 -24.92 -21.57
CA PHE A 11 -38.60 -23.80 -21.00
C PHE A 11 -39.34 -22.45 -20.98
N SER A 12 -40.33 -22.22 -21.86
CA SER A 12 -41.06 -20.93 -21.90
C SER A 12 -42.15 -20.81 -20.82
N SER A 13 -42.75 -21.92 -20.39
CA SER A 13 -43.87 -21.94 -19.42
C SER A 13 -43.43 -21.66 -17.98
N ALA A 14 -42.21 -22.05 -17.60
CA ALA A 14 -41.68 -21.78 -16.26
C ALA A 14 -41.35 -20.29 -16.07
N ALA A 15 -40.77 -19.64 -17.09
CA ALA A 15 -40.49 -18.20 -17.06
C ALA A 15 -41.78 -17.36 -16.98
N SER A 16 -42.80 -17.70 -17.79
CA SER A 16 -44.11 -17.02 -17.74
C SER A 16 -44.86 -17.22 -16.42
N SER A 17 -44.77 -18.42 -15.81
CA SER A 17 -45.39 -18.70 -14.50
C SER A 17 -44.76 -17.90 -13.36
N SER A 18 -43.44 -17.65 -13.42
CA SER A 18 -42.71 -16.90 -12.40
C SER A 18 -43.00 -15.40 -12.48
N GLY A 19 -43.13 -14.85 -13.69
CA GLY A 19 -43.54 -13.47 -13.93
C GLY A 19 -44.98 -13.21 -13.46
N ASN A 20 -45.92 -14.12 -13.75
CA ASN A 20 -47.31 -14.01 -13.29
C ASN A 20 -47.42 -14.09 -11.76
N ARG A 21 -46.64 -14.95 -11.10
CA ARG A 21 -46.59 -15.00 -9.63
C ARG A 21 -46.01 -13.72 -9.02
N GLN A 22 -44.99 -13.11 -9.62
CA GLN A 22 -44.41 -11.87 -9.11
C GLN A 22 -45.34 -10.66 -9.30
N ALA A 23 -46.06 -10.60 -10.43
CA ALA A 23 -47.07 -9.57 -10.67
C ALA A 23 -48.25 -9.67 -9.68
N ASP A 24 -48.68 -10.90 -9.38
CA ASP A 24 -49.72 -11.19 -8.36
C ASP A 24 -49.28 -10.82 -6.93
N VAL A 25 -47.99 -10.94 -6.60
CA VAL A 25 -47.48 -10.47 -5.29
C VAL A 25 -47.60 -8.94 -5.18
N PHE A 26 -47.46 -8.21 -6.29
CA PHE A 26 -47.50 -6.76 -6.30
C PHE A 26 -48.90 -6.20 -6.05
N SER A 27 -49.93 -6.79 -6.66
CA SER A 27 -51.33 -6.44 -6.38
C SER A 27 -51.69 -6.70 -4.91
N ARG A 28 -51.16 -7.79 -4.33
CA ARG A 28 -51.35 -8.12 -2.91
C ARG A 28 -50.61 -7.16 -1.96
N LEU A 29 -49.45 -6.62 -2.35
CA LEU A 29 -48.76 -5.56 -1.58
C LEU A 29 -49.57 -4.25 -1.55
N ALA A 30 -50.26 -3.93 -2.64
CA ALA A 30 -51.11 -2.74 -2.75
C ALA A 30 -52.51 -2.93 -2.14
N SER A 31 -52.84 -4.13 -1.64
CA SER A 31 -54.16 -4.42 -1.06
C SER A 31 -54.47 -3.51 0.14
N SER A 32 -55.73 -3.11 0.29
CA SER A 32 -56.21 -2.42 1.49
C SER A 32 -56.39 -3.39 2.67
N ASP A 33 -56.46 -4.70 2.43
CA ASP A 33 -56.57 -5.74 3.45
C ASP A 33 -55.21 -5.94 4.16
N PRO A 34 -55.12 -5.65 5.48
CA PRO A 34 -53.90 -5.83 6.26
C PRO A 34 -53.33 -7.25 6.23
N GLU A 35 -54.17 -8.27 6.20
CA GLU A 35 -53.73 -9.67 6.25
C GLU A 35 -53.14 -10.13 4.90
N VAL A 36 -53.78 -9.72 3.79
CA VAL A 36 -53.26 -9.96 2.44
C VAL A 36 -51.93 -9.25 2.24
N LYS A 37 -51.84 -7.98 2.67
CA LYS A 37 -50.60 -7.20 2.61
C LYS A 37 -49.49 -7.83 3.45
N LEU A 38 -49.79 -8.26 4.67
CA LEU A 38 -48.84 -8.92 5.56
C LEU A 38 -48.29 -10.22 4.96
N LYS A 39 -49.17 -11.04 4.35
CA LYS A 39 -48.78 -12.28 3.65
C LYS A 39 -47.85 -11.97 2.47
N ALA A 40 -48.16 -10.93 1.68
CA ALA A 40 -47.34 -10.51 0.55
C ALA A 40 -45.95 -10.01 1.00
N LEU A 41 -45.87 -9.21 2.07
CA LEU A 41 -44.60 -8.73 2.63
C LEU A 41 -43.70 -9.89 3.08
N ARG A 42 -44.27 -10.88 3.78
CA ARG A 42 -43.54 -12.10 4.18
C ARG A 42 -43.05 -12.89 2.98
N GLU A 43 -43.89 -13.03 1.96
CA GLU A 43 -43.56 -13.74 0.73
C GLU A 43 -42.38 -13.08 0.01
N VAL A 44 -42.42 -11.76 -0.21
CA VAL A 44 -41.31 -11.03 -0.86
C VAL A 44 -40.02 -11.20 -0.07
N LYS A 45 -40.04 -10.93 1.24
CA LYS A 45 -38.87 -11.06 2.11
C LYS A 45 -38.24 -12.46 2.00
N ASN A 46 -39.05 -13.50 2.15
CA ASN A 46 -38.56 -14.88 2.10
C ASN A 46 -38.00 -15.27 0.74
N GLN A 47 -38.50 -14.68 -0.35
CA GLN A 47 -37.97 -14.92 -1.68
C GLN A 47 -36.62 -14.24 -1.94
N ILE A 48 -36.35 -13.09 -1.32
CA ILE A 48 -35.15 -12.30 -1.60
C ILE A 48 -33.96 -12.57 -0.65
N ILE A 49 -34.19 -13.19 0.51
CA ILE A 49 -33.11 -13.52 1.47
C ILE A 49 -32.04 -14.37 0.76
N GLY A 50 -30.79 -13.90 0.82
CA GLY A 50 -29.64 -14.57 0.22
C GLY A 50 -29.63 -14.66 -1.31
N ASN A 51 -30.63 -14.12 -2.03
CA ASN A 51 -30.77 -14.31 -3.48
C ASN A 51 -30.68 -12.98 -4.25
N ARG A 52 -29.48 -12.67 -4.75
CA ARG A 52 -29.20 -11.42 -5.47
C ARG A 52 -30.02 -11.25 -6.76
N THR A 53 -30.27 -12.33 -7.50
CA THR A 53 -31.07 -12.28 -8.74
C THR A 53 -32.51 -11.93 -8.46
N LYS A 54 -33.11 -12.53 -7.42
CA LYS A 54 -34.47 -12.21 -6.99
C LYS A 54 -34.57 -10.80 -6.42
N LYS A 55 -33.60 -10.36 -5.61
CA LYS A 55 -33.51 -8.95 -5.16
C LYS A 55 -33.59 -7.99 -6.35
N LEU A 56 -32.77 -8.22 -7.37
CA LEU A 56 -32.77 -7.37 -8.58
C LEU A 56 -34.10 -7.43 -9.35
N SER A 57 -34.71 -8.61 -9.48
CA SER A 57 -36.01 -8.78 -10.14
C SER A 57 -37.11 -7.98 -9.46
N PHE A 58 -37.28 -8.15 -8.14
CA PHE A 58 -38.29 -7.42 -7.37
C PHE A 58 -38.01 -5.92 -7.32
N LEU A 59 -36.73 -5.51 -7.31
CA LEU A 59 -36.33 -4.10 -7.38
C LEU A 59 -36.81 -3.47 -8.70
N LYS A 60 -36.58 -4.13 -9.84
CA LYS A 60 -37.05 -3.66 -11.16
C LYS A 60 -38.57 -3.58 -11.27
N LEU A 61 -39.30 -4.42 -10.53
CA LEU A 61 -40.76 -4.39 -10.47
C LEU A 61 -41.31 -3.28 -9.56
N GLY A 62 -40.46 -2.50 -8.87
CA GLY A 62 -40.90 -1.42 -7.99
C GLY A 62 -41.27 -1.86 -6.59
N ALA A 63 -40.81 -3.03 -6.12
CA ALA A 63 -41.22 -3.57 -4.82
C ALA A 63 -40.77 -2.69 -3.66
N VAL A 64 -39.59 -2.05 -3.77
CA VAL A 64 -39.04 -1.19 -2.71
C VAL A 64 -39.95 0.03 -2.45
N PRO A 65 -40.33 0.85 -3.45
CA PRO A 65 -41.32 1.92 -3.26
C PRO A 65 -42.66 1.44 -2.69
N ALA A 66 -43.20 0.30 -3.16
CA ALA A 66 -44.47 -0.23 -2.66
C ALA A 66 -44.40 -0.62 -1.17
N ILE A 67 -43.30 -1.25 -0.76
CA ILE A 67 -43.06 -1.62 0.64
C ILE A 67 -42.78 -0.37 1.50
N ALA A 68 -42.13 0.65 0.93
CA ALA A 68 -41.91 1.93 1.61
C ALA A 68 -43.24 2.65 1.92
N SER A 69 -44.20 2.65 0.98
CA SER A 69 -45.56 3.14 1.24
C SER A 69 -46.26 2.32 2.33
N ALA A 70 -46.16 0.98 2.27
CA ALA A 70 -46.72 0.12 3.33
C ALA A 70 -46.13 0.41 4.72
N LEU A 71 -44.85 0.81 4.80
CA LEU A 71 -44.19 1.23 6.04
C LEU A 71 -44.64 2.63 6.50
N SER A 72 -44.88 3.55 5.57
CA SER A 72 -45.32 4.91 5.85
C SER A 72 -46.75 4.95 6.38
N ASP A 73 -47.65 4.20 5.74
CA ASP A 73 -49.10 4.39 5.83
C ASP A 73 -49.78 3.49 6.89
N SER A 74 -49.05 2.54 7.47
CA SER A 74 -49.60 1.54 8.39
C SER A 74 -49.27 1.84 9.84
N GLU A 75 -50.27 1.83 10.71
CA GLU A 75 -50.09 1.80 12.18
C GLU A 75 -50.02 0.38 12.74
N CYS A 76 -50.29 -0.64 11.91
CA CYS A 76 -50.25 -2.03 12.34
C CYS A 76 -48.80 -2.53 12.55
N ASN A 77 -48.45 -2.85 13.80
CA ASN A 77 -47.12 -3.34 14.19
C ASN A 77 -46.63 -4.51 13.33
N SER A 78 -47.51 -5.46 12.98
CA SER A 78 -47.13 -6.62 12.17
C SER A 78 -46.69 -6.26 10.75
N ILE A 79 -47.33 -5.25 10.14
CA ILE A 79 -47.00 -4.72 8.82
C ILE A 79 -45.71 -3.92 8.90
N LEU A 80 -45.55 -3.07 9.93
CA LEU A 80 -44.31 -2.30 10.14
C LEU A 80 -43.10 -3.22 10.27
N VAL A 81 -43.20 -4.25 11.09
CA VAL A 81 -42.13 -5.26 11.29
C VAL A 81 -41.76 -5.94 9.97
N GLN A 82 -42.73 -6.43 9.20
CA GLN A 82 -42.42 -7.13 7.95
C GLN A 82 -41.95 -6.19 6.84
N SER A 83 -42.45 -4.96 6.80
CA SER A 83 -42.01 -3.95 5.82
C SER A 83 -40.56 -3.55 6.08
N ALA A 84 -40.21 -3.23 7.33
CA ALA A 84 -38.83 -2.94 7.73
C ALA A 84 -37.92 -4.14 7.39
N ALA A 85 -38.28 -5.35 7.82
CA ALA A 85 -37.47 -6.55 7.56
C ALA A 85 -37.28 -6.85 6.06
N ALA A 86 -38.29 -6.61 5.22
CA ALA A 86 -38.18 -6.76 3.77
C ALA A 86 -37.23 -5.71 3.17
N LEU A 87 -37.34 -4.45 3.59
CA LEU A 87 -36.46 -3.36 3.15
C LEU A 87 -35.00 -3.60 3.58
N GLY A 88 -34.76 -4.02 4.82
CA GLY A 88 -33.44 -4.45 5.29
C GLY A 88 -32.89 -5.61 4.45
N SER A 89 -33.74 -6.59 4.09
CA SER A 89 -33.34 -7.71 3.23
C SER A 89 -32.93 -7.26 1.83
N PHE A 90 -33.54 -6.21 1.27
CA PHE A 90 -33.08 -5.60 0.01
C PHE A 90 -31.70 -4.95 0.16
N ALA A 91 -31.46 -4.23 1.26
CA ALA A 91 -30.20 -3.55 1.54
C ALA A 91 -29.02 -4.51 1.84
N CYS A 92 -29.29 -5.64 2.51
CA CYS A 92 -28.24 -6.54 2.99
C CYS A 92 -27.33 -7.09 1.86
N GLY A 93 -26.05 -6.69 1.86
CA GLY A 93 -25.03 -7.17 0.93
C GLY A 93 -25.31 -6.87 -0.55
N PHE A 94 -26.14 -5.87 -0.86
CA PHE A 94 -26.52 -5.56 -2.23
C PHE A 94 -26.63 -4.05 -2.47
N GLU A 95 -25.55 -3.47 -3.02
CA GLU A 95 -25.39 -2.02 -3.25
C GLU A 95 -26.55 -1.37 -4.02
N ALA A 96 -27.05 -2.01 -5.08
CA ALA A 96 -28.20 -1.47 -5.81
C ALA A 96 -29.50 -1.49 -4.98
N GLY A 97 -29.62 -2.44 -4.06
CA GLY A 97 -30.73 -2.51 -3.11
C GLY A 97 -30.65 -1.41 -2.05
N VAL A 98 -29.45 -1.13 -1.54
CA VAL A 98 -29.22 0.01 -0.61
C VAL A 98 -29.61 1.31 -1.29
N GLN A 99 -29.11 1.58 -2.51
CA GLN A 99 -29.47 2.76 -3.28
C GLN A 99 -30.99 2.91 -3.43
N ALA A 100 -31.67 1.85 -3.88
CA ALA A 100 -33.12 1.89 -4.08
C ALA A 100 -33.90 2.14 -2.78
N VAL A 101 -33.45 1.60 -1.65
CA VAL A 101 -34.06 1.83 -0.33
C VAL A 101 -33.87 3.30 0.08
N LEU A 102 -32.70 3.88 -0.14
CA LEU A 102 -32.42 5.29 0.15
C LEU A 102 -33.23 6.23 -0.76
N ASP A 103 -33.28 5.95 -2.07
CA ASP A 103 -34.03 6.74 -3.05
C ASP A 103 -35.54 6.73 -2.77
N ALA A 104 -36.06 5.64 -2.22
CA ALA A 104 -37.47 5.53 -1.81
C ALA A 104 -37.78 6.27 -0.48
N GLY A 105 -36.85 7.02 0.10
CA GLY A 105 -37.06 7.80 1.32
C GLY A 105 -37.27 6.94 2.58
N VAL A 106 -36.78 5.70 2.59
CA VAL A 106 -37.01 4.75 3.68
C VAL A 106 -36.23 5.09 4.95
N PHE A 107 -35.06 5.73 4.83
CA PHE A 107 -34.16 5.93 5.97
C PHE A 107 -34.80 6.73 7.13
N PRO A 108 -35.45 7.89 6.90
CA PRO A 108 -36.19 8.59 7.97
C PRO A 108 -37.36 7.76 8.54
N LEU A 109 -38.03 6.94 7.73
CA LEU A 109 -39.12 6.08 8.18
C LEU A 109 -38.61 5.01 9.15
N LEU A 110 -37.45 4.41 8.88
CA LEU A 110 -36.83 3.43 9.77
C LEU A 110 -36.34 4.05 11.07
N LEU A 111 -35.78 5.26 11.04
CA LEU A 111 -35.40 5.99 12.26
C LEU A 111 -36.61 6.26 13.16
N ARG A 112 -37.76 6.61 12.57
CA ARG A 112 -39.02 6.80 13.32
C ARG A 112 -39.47 5.53 14.05
N LEU A 113 -39.18 4.34 13.53
CA LEU A 113 -39.54 3.08 14.19
C LEU A 113 -38.81 2.88 15.52
N LEU A 114 -37.65 3.50 15.71
CA LEU A 114 -36.86 3.38 16.94
C LEU A 114 -37.53 4.02 18.15
N THR A 115 -38.52 4.91 17.94
CA THR A 115 -39.30 5.54 19.01
C THR A 115 -40.66 4.88 19.22
N SER A 116 -40.91 3.72 18.61
CA SER A 116 -42.16 2.96 18.79
C SER A 116 -42.27 2.39 20.21
N SER A 117 -43.50 2.26 20.71
CA SER A 117 -43.78 1.56 21.97
C SER A 117 -43.71 0.03 21.84
N ASP A 118 -43.77 -0.49 20.62
CA ASP A 118 -43.68 -1.93 20.34
C ASP A 118 -42.22 -2.34 20.08
N GLU A 119 -41.69 -3.19 20.96
CA GLU A 119 -40.30 -3.64 20.92
C GLU A 119 -39.94 -4.37 19.62
N LYS A 120 -40.89 -5.12 19.02
CA LYS A 120 -40.65 -5.84 17.76
C LYS A 120 -40.51 -4.86 16.59
N VAL A 121 -41.26 -3.76 16.62
CA VAL A 121 -41.15 -2.69 15.62
C VAL A 121 -39.79 -1.99 15.73
N VAL A 122 -39.37 -1.64 16.95
CA VAL A 122 -38.05 -1.04 17.23
C VAL A 122 -36.92 -1.96 16.73
N ASP A 123 -36.99 -3.23 17.11
CA ASP A 123 -36.04 -4.27 16.73
C ASP A 123 -35.93 -4.45 15.20
N ALA A 124 -37.07 -4.48 14.50
CA ALA A 124 -37.10 -4.58 13.04
C ALA A 124 -36.50 -3.33 12.36
N GLY A 125 -36.80 -2.14 12.88
CA GLY A 125 -36.22 -0.88 12.41
C GLY A 125 -34.70 -0.86 12.56
N ALA A 126 -34.21 -1.16 13.77
CA ALA A 126 -32.78 -1.16 14.09
C ALA A 126 -31.99 -2.17 13.24
N ARG A 127 -32.50 -3.40 13.09
CA ARG A 127 -31.87 -4.42 12.24
C ARG A 127 -31.78 -3.97 10.78
N SER A 128 -32.82 -3.32 10.27
CA SER A 128 -32.87 -2.86 8.88
C SER A 128 -31.90 -1.70 8.64
N LEU A 129 -31.80 -0.76 9.58
CA LEU A 129 -30.80 0.31 9.56
C LEU A 129 -29.37 -0.26 9.58
N ARG A 130 -29.10 -1.27 10.42
CA ARG A 130 -27.79 -1.94 10.44
C ARG A 130 -27.40 -2.53 9.09
N MET A 131 -28.35 -3.14 8.38
CA MET A 131 -28.12 -3.67 7.03
C MET A 131 -27.79 -2.57 6.00
N ILE A 132 -28.33 -1.36 6.18
CA ILE A 132 -27.97 -0.19 5.36
C ILE A 132 -26.52 0.24 5.68
N PHE A 133 -26.16 0.34 6.96
CA PHE A 133 -24.82 0.77 7.41
C PHE A 133 -23.67 -0.20 7.05
N GLN A 134 -23.96 -1.37 6.48
CA GLN A 134 -22.95 -2.26 5.89
C GLN A 134 -22.41 -1.76 4.54
N SER A 135 -23.11 -0.82 3.88
CA SER A 135 -22.73 -0.29 2.57
C SER A 135 -22.06 1.07 2.67
N ASN A 136 -21.13 1.34 1.74
CA ASN A 136 -20.48 2.64 1.58
C ASN A 136 -21.45 3.77 1.16
N GLN A 137 -22.69 3.44 0.80
CA GLN A 137 -23.74 4.40 0.45
C GLN A 137 -24.59 4.82 1.65
N ALA A 138 -24.34 4.26 2.84
CA ALA A 138 -25.10 4.62 4.01
C ALA A 138 -24.96 6.13 4.33
N PRO A 139 -25.99 6.75 4.93
CA PRO A 139 -25.94 8.18 5.24
C PRO A 139 -24.77 8.52 6.17
N LYS A 140 -24.06 9.61 5.85
CA LYS A 140 -22.99 10.14 6.70
C LYS A 140 -23.55 10.57 8.06
N TYR A 141 -22.75 10.39 9.09
CA TYR A 141 -23.10 10.77 10.46
C TYR A 141 -22.08 11.77 11.00
N ASP A 142 -22.55 12.92 11.47
CA ASP A 142 -21.70 13.97 12.04
C ASP A 142 -21.66 13.87 13.57
N PHE A 143 -20.57 13.32 14.09
CA PHE A 143 -20.33 13.15 15.53
C PHE A 143 -20.05 14.47 16.26
N LEU A 144 -19.73 15.55 15.55
CA LEU A 144 -19.37 16.84 16.18
C LEU A 144 -20.61 17.60 16.65
N GLN A 145 -21.79 17.27 16.13
CA GLN A 145 -23.04 17.86 16.58
C GLN A 145 -23.51 17.23 17.89
N GLU A 146 -23.72 18.06 18.90
CA GLU A 146 -24.15 17.62 20.24
C GLU A 146 -25.45 16.80 20.20
N LYS A 147 -26.42 17.19 19.35
CA LYS A 147 -27.68 16.45 19.17
C LYS A 147 -27.44 15.03 18.63
N ASN A 148 -26.52 14.89 17.66
CA ASN A 148 -26.18 13.60 17.09
C ASN A 148 -25.39 12.75 18.10
N MET A 149 -24.51 13.35 18.89
CA MET A 149 -23.82 12.63 19.96
C MET A 149 -24.83 12.11 21.00
N LYS A 150 -25.79 12.93 21.44
CA LYS A 150 -26.87 12.51 22.35
C LYS A 150 -27.70 11.37 21.77
N PHE A 151 -28.06 11.45 20.49
CA PHE A 151 -28.77 10.38 19.80
C PHE A 151 -27.95 9.08 19.76
N LEU A 152 -26.65 9.16 19.43
CA LEU A 152 -25.77 8.00 19.42
C LEU A 152 -25.73 7.30 20.79
N PHE A 153 -25.61 8.07 21.88
CA PHE A 153 -25.64 7.51 23.23
C PHE A 153 -27.00 6.91 23.60
N SER A 154 -28.10 7.49 23.13
CA SER A 154 -29.43 6.87 23.30
C SER A 154 -29.51 5.49 22.64
N LEU A 155 -28.85 5.31 21.48
CA LEU A 155 -28.76 4.02 20.82
C LEU A 155 -27.88 3.05 21.63
N LEU A 156 -26.65 3.45 21.94
CA LEU A 156 -25.69 2.60 22.65
C LEU A 156 -26.19 2.17 24.04
N ASN A 157 -26.97 3.00 24.73
CA ASN A 157 -27.52 2.70 26.04
C ASN A 157 -28.83 1.91 26.02
N SER A 158 -29.38 1.61 24.85
CA SER A 158 -30.58 0.78 24.72
C SER A 158 -30.35 -0.65 25.20
N GLU A 159 -31.29 -1.17 26.00
CA GLU A 159 -31.35 -2.59 26.39
C GLU A 159 -31.63 -3.50 25.18
N ASN A 160 -32.29 -2.98 24.14
CA ASN A 160 -32.45 -3.71 22.88
C ASN A 160 -31.11 -3.79 22.13
N GLU A 161 -30.55 -4.99 22.03
CA GLU A 161 -29.24 -5.25 21.44
C GLU A 161 -29.13 -4.87 19.95
N ASN A 162 -30.24 -4.91 19.19
CA ASN A 162 -30.21 -4.47 17.79
C ASN A 162 -30.09 -2.95 17.68
N VAL A 163 -30.67 -2.21 18.63
CA VAL A 163 -30.58 -0.74 18.71
C VAL A 163 -29.17 -0.31 19.14
N SER A 164 -28.61 -0.92 20.18
CA SER A 164 -27.25 -0.61 20.61
C SER A 164 -26.21 -1.12 19.60
N GLY A 165 -26.45 -2.26 18.95
CA GLY A 165 -25.68 -2.71 17.79
C GLY A 165 -25.75 -1.76 16.59
N LEU A 166 -26.87 -1.04 16.39
CA LEU A 166 -26.97 0.02 15.39
C LEU A 166 -26.05 1.20 15.74
N GLY A 167 -26.02 1.62 17.01
CA GLY A 167 -25.10 2.66 17.47
C GLY A 167 -23.65 2.32 17.16
N ALA A 168 -23.25 1.07 17.39
CA ALA A 168 -21.93 0.57 17.00
C ALA A 168 -21.73 0.60 15.47
N SER A 169 -22.66 0.05 14.68
CA SER A 169 -22.54 0.07 13.21
C SER A 169 -22.42 1.49 12.62
N ILE A 170 -23.08 2.50 13.21
CA ILE A 170 -22.93 3.91 12.82
C ILE A 170 -21.48 4.39 13.06
N ILE A 171 -20.88 4.05 14.20
CA ILE A 171 -19.49 4.41 14.53
C ILE A 171 -18.53 3.77 13.53
N ALA A 172 -18.64 2.45 13.34
CA ALA A 172 -17.77 1.70 12.43
C ALA A 172 -17.81 2.23 10.98
N HIS A 173 -18.97 2.71 10.55
CA HIS A 173 -19.16 3.22 9.19
C HIS A 173 -18.74 4.69 9.02
N ALA A 174 -19.16 5.58 9.94
CA ALA A 174 -19.06 7.02 9.72
C ALA A 174 -17.81 7.66 10.34
N CYS A 175 -17.12 6.97 11.26
CA CYS A 175 -15.91 7.50 11.89
C CYS A 175 -14.72 7.37 10.94
N GLY A 176 -14.21 8.49 10.43
CA GLY A 176 -13.12 8.51 9.44
C GLY A 176 -12.00 9.50 9.71
N THR A 177 -12.10 10.31 10.77
CA THR A 177 -11.11 11.36 11.09
C THR A 177 -10.65 11.29 12.54
N THR A 178 -9.41 11.71 12.80
CA THR A 178 -8.84 11.75 14.16
C THR A 178 -9.65 12.63 15.11
N VAL A 179 -10.25 13.72 14.61
CA VAL A 179 -11.13 14.60 15.41
C VAL A 179 -12.40 13.87 15.85
N GLN A 180 -13.03 13.11 14.95
CA GLN A 180 -14.20 12.29 15.31
C GLN A 180 -13.84 11.19 16.30
N GLN A 181 -12.69 10.51 16.11
CA GLN A 181 -12.19 9.52 17.07
C GLN A 181 -12.01 10.14 18.46
N GLN A 182 -11.39 11.32 18.54
CA GLN A 182 -11.16 12.01 19.79
C GLN A 182 -12.47 12.38 20.50
N VAL A 183 -13.43 12.95 19.77
CA VAL A 183 -14.75 13.30 20.34
C VAL A 183 -15.51 12.07 20.83
N LEU A 184 -15.44 10.95 20.11
CA LEU A 184 -16.03 9.68 20.55
C LEU A 184 -15.35 9.14 21.80
N CYS A 185 -14.01 9.20 21.85
CA CYS A 185 -13.24 8.82 23.04
C CYS A 185 -13.63 9.68 24.24
N ASP A 186 -13.66 11.00 24.10
CA ASP A 186 -14.00 11.95 25.17
C ASP A 186 -15.42 11.74 25.71
N ALA A 187 -16.35 11.33 24.85
CA ALA A 187 -17.70 11.00 25.26
C ALA A 187 -17.83 9.66 26.01
N GLY A 188 -16.79 8.83 26.07
CA GLY A 188 -16.82 7.53 26.77
C GLY A 188 -17.33 6.37 25.92
N VAL A 189 -17.18 6.47 24.59
CA VAL A 189 -17.66 5.43 23.66
C VAL A 189 -16.87 4.12 23.79
N LEU A 190 -15.57 4.19 24.07
CA LEU A 190 -14.71 2.99 24.18
C LEU A 190 -15.18 2.07 25.32
N GLU A 191 -15.45 2.66 26.47
CA GLU A 191 -15.99 2.02 27.66
C GLU A 191 -17.30 1.34 27.34
N LYS A 192 -18.20 2.07 26.65
CA LYS A 192 -19.51 1.56 26.29
C LYS A 192 -19.43 0.38 25.31
N LEU A 193 -18.58 0.47 24.28
CA LEU A 193 -18.42 -0.59 23.29
C LEU A 193 -17.89 -1.89 23.91
N VAL A 194 -16.99 -1.81 24.90
CA VAL A 194 -16.46 -3.00 25.59
C VAL A 194 -17.54 -3.67 26.43
N ILE A 195 -18.35 -2.90 27.16
CA ILE A 195 -19.48 -3.44 27.94
C ILE A 195 -20.46 -4.21 27.05
N LEU A 196 -20.67 -3.74 25.81
CA LEU A 196 -21.57 -4.38 24.85
C LEU A 196 -20.99 -5.63 24.17
N LEU A 197 -19.72 -6.00 24.43
CA LEU A 197 -19.13 -7.23 23.88
C LEU A 197 -19.79 -8.49 24.45
N ASP A 198 -20.36 -8.42 25.66
CA ASP A 198 -21.01 -9.56 26.32
C ASP A 198 -22.42 -9.88 25.76
N GLY A 199 -22.97 -9.02 24.89
CA GLY A 199 -24.28 -9.23 24.28
C GLY A 199 -24.28 -10.24 23.12
N SER A 200 -25.35 -10.21 22.31
CA SER A 200 -25.46 -11.15 21.17
C SER A 200 -24.31 -11.03 20.17
N LEU A 201 -24.11 -12.12 19.42
CA LEU A 201 -23.11 -12.22 18.35
C LEU A 201 -23.10 -10.98 17.45
N SER A 202 -24.26 -10.54 16.98
CA SER A 202 -24.34 -9.44 16.03
C SER A 202 -23.99 -8.07 16.63
N GLN A 203 -24.26 -7.89 17.92
CA GLN A 203 -23.90 -6.68 18.67
C GLN A 203 -22.39 -6.67 18.96
N ARG A 204 -21.85 -7.80 19.42
CA ARG A 204 -20.43 -8.00 19.68
C ARG A 204 -19.58 -7.72 18.44
N GLU A 205 -19.94 -8.30 17.29
CA GLU A 205 -19.23 -8.08 16.03
C GLU A 205 -19.23 -6.59 15.63
N ALA A 206 -20.38 -5.91 15.73
CA ALA A 206 -20.47 -4.48 15.44
C ALA A 206 -19.60 -3.64 16.40
N CYS A 207 -19.53 -4.02 17.68
CA CYS A 207 -18.71 -3.35 18.67
C CYS A 207 -17.22 -3.52 18.40
N LEU A 208 -16.77 -4.72 18.00
CA LEU A 208 -15.39 -4.95 17.59
C LEU A 208 -15.01 -4.14 16.34
N GLU A 209 -15.87 -4.10 15.32
CA GLU A 209 -15.64 -3.26 14.14
C GLU A 209 -15.53 -1.77 14.50
N SER A 210 -16.37 -1.32 15.44
CA SER A 210 -16.34 0.06 15.96
C SER A 210 -15.05 0.36 16.73
N LEU A 211 -14.63 -0.55 17.62
CA LEU A 211 -13.38 -0.42 18.36
C LEU A 211 -12.19 -0.33 17.41
N ALA A 212 -12.08 -1.24 16.44
CA ALA A 212 -11.02 -1.19 15.43
C ALA A 212 -11.00 0.14 14.67
N THR A 213 -12.17 0.71 14.37
CA THR A 213 -12.31 1.99 13.66
C THR A 213 -11.87 3.18 14.51
N VAL A 214 -12.31 3.24 15.77
CA VAL A 214 -11.97 4.34 16.68
C VAL A 214 -10.47 4.35 17.03
N LEU A 215 -9.86 3.17 17.14
CA LEU A 215 -8.45 3.01 17.53
C LEU A 215 -7.47 3.16 16.35
N LYS A 216 -7.95 3.10 15.11
CA LYS A 216 -7.10 3.06 13.91
C LYS A 216 -6.24 4.30 13.75
N ASN A 217 -4.92 4.10 13.74
CA ASN A 217 -3.92 5.15 13.55
C ASN A 217 -4.04 6.31 14.55
N ASN A 218 -4.54 6.04 15.76
CA ASN A 218 -4.74 7.04 16.80
C ASN A 218 -4.08 6.60 18.13
N PRO A 219 -2.84 7.05 18.39
CA PRO A 219 -2.09 6.68 19.59
C PRO A 219 -2.77 7.11 20.90
N GLU A 220 -3.48 8.23 20.91
CA GLU A 220 -4.18 8.76 22.09
C GLU A 220 -5.39 7.89 22.45
N ALA A 221 -6.22 7.55 21.45
CA ALA A 221 -7.34 6.63 21.61
C ALA A 221 -6.88 5.25 22.09
N VAL A 222 -5.77 4.73 21.53
CA VAL A 222 -5.16 3.48 21.97
C VAL A 222 -4.65 3.55 23.41
N SER A 223 -3.91 4.61 23.77
CA SER A 223 -3.41 4.79 25.13
C SER A 223 -4.55 4.85 26.14
N ARG A 224 -5.63 5.58 25.82
CA ARG A 224 -6.83 5.62 26.65
C ARG A 224 -7.45 4.23 26.78
N PHE A 225 -7.71 3.54 25.66
CA PHE A 225 -8.32 2.21 25.64
C PHE A 225 -7.57 1.19 26.50
N VAL A 226 -6.24 1.14 26.37
CA VAL A 226 -5.40 0.20 27.12
C VAL A 226 -5.34 0.57 28.60
N GLY A 227 -5.44 1.86 28.95
CA GLY A 227 -5.45 2.33 30.33
C GLY A 227 -6.79 2.11 31.07
N LEU A 228 -7.89 1.86 30.35
CA LEU A 228 -9.21 1.67 30.95
C LEU A 228 -9.26 0.41 31.82
N GLU A 229 -9.88 0.54 32.98
CA GLU A 229 -10.12 -0.55 33.94
C GLU A 229 -8.86 -1.38 34.26
N ALA A 230 -7.71 -0.71 34.38
CA ALA A 230 -6.40 -1.35 34.60
C ALA A 230 -6.05 -2.42 33.55
N GLY A 231 -6.43 -2.21 32.29
CA GLY A 231 -6.14 -3.10 31.17
C GLY A 231 -7.14 -4.25 30.98
N ARG A 232 -8.20 -4.32 31.81
CA ARG A 232 -9.23 -5.37 31.68
C ARG A 232 -9.91 -5.37 30.31
N TYR A 233 -10.14 -4.19 29.73
CA TYR A 233 -10.80 -4.09 28.42
C TYR A 233 -9.97 -4.67 27.28
N LEU A 234 -8.64 -4.46 27.31
CA LEU A 234 -7.73 -5.10 26.38
C LEU A 234 -7.75 -6.63 26.55
N SER A 235 -7.79 -7.12 27.79
CA SER A 235 -7.90 -8.56 28.08
C SER A 235 -9.19 -9.15 27.52
N SER A 236 -10.34 -8.49 27.71
CA SER A 236 -11.63 -8.93 27.14
C SER A 236 -11.59 -9.05 25.62
N VAL A 237 -11.02 -8.06 24.92
CA VAL A 237 -10.84 -8.15 23.47
C VAL A 237 -9.88 -9.29 23.10
N THR A 238 -8.81 -9.48 23.88
CA THR A 238 -7.82 -10.56 23.64
C THR A 238 -8.41 -11.95 23.82
N GLU A 239 -9.29 -12.15 24.80
CA GLU A 239 -9.98 -13.43 25.04
C GLU A 239 -10.88 -13.82 23.86
N LEU A 240 -11.50 -12.85 23.19
CA LEU A 240 -12.34 -13.09 22.00
C LEU A 240 -11.59 -13.62 20.78
N THR A 241 -10.24 -13.59 20.76
CA THR A 241 -9.45 -14.29 19.74
C THR A 241 -9.68 -15.82 19.75
N LYS A 242 -10.19 -16.34 20.87
CA LYS A 242 -10.49 -17.77 21.09
C LYS A 242 -11.99 -18.08 21.05
N ASP A 243 -12.83 -17.13 20.63
CA ASP A 243 -14.28 -17.31 20.53
C ASP A 243 -14.64 -18.47 19.56
N ARG A 244 -15.77 -19.14 19.80
CA ARG A 244 -16.24 -20.24 18.95
C ARG A 244 -16.59 -19.81 17.52
N TYR A 245 -16.88 -18.53 17.29
CA TYR A 245 -17.29 -17.99 16.00
C TYR A 245 -16.08 -17.41 15.24
N PRO A 246 -15.79 -17.87 14.00
CA PRO A 246 -14.66 -17.38 13.19
C PRO A 246 -14.66 -15.87 12.98
N ARG A 247 -15.84 -15.27 12.75
CA ARG A 247 -15.96 -13.82 12.51
C ARG A 247 -15.62 -13.00 13.76
N THR A 248 -16.11 -13.40 14.94
CA THR A 248 -15.72 -12.76 16.21
C THR A 248 -14.22 -12.85 16.46
N ARG A 249 -13.61 -14.04 16.26
CA ARG A 249 -12.15 -14.21 16.39
C ARG A 249 -11.39 -13.27 15.47
N LEU A 250 -11.80 -13.19 14.21
CA LEU A 250 -11.20 -12.28 13.23
C LEU A 250 -11.31 -10.82 13.68
N LEU A 251 -12.50 -10.35 14.03
CA LEU A 251 -12.72 -8.95 14.39
C LEU A 251 -11.95 -8.55 15.65
N SER A 252 -11.86 -9.46 16.61
CA SER A 252 -10.96 -9.32 17.77
C SER A 252 -9.50 -9.23 17.33
N CYS A 253 -9.03 -10.13 16.47
CA CYS A 253 -7.67 -10.07 15.92
C CYS A 253 -7.40 -8.73 15.21
N LEU A 254 -8.33 -8.23 14.38
CA LEU A 254 -8.19 -6.96 13.67
C LEU A 254 -8.13 -5.77 14.64
N CYS A 255 -8.90 -5.77 15.74
CA CYS A 255 -8.74 -4.77 16.81
C CYS A 255 -7.32 -4.79 17.37
N LEU A 256 -6.80 -5.97 17.71
CA LEU A 256 -5.45 -6.11 18.26
C LEU A 256 -4.37 -5.72 17.25
N VAL A 257 -4.53 -6.06 15.96
CA VAL A 257 -3.63 -5.62 14.88
C VAL A 257 -3.62 -4.10 14.78
N VAL A 258 -4.77 -3.44 14.88
CA VAL A 258 -4.86 -1.97 14.89
C VAL A 258 -4.10 -1.37 16.08
N ILE A 259 -4.33 -1.90 17.29
CA ILE A 259 -3.65 -1.43 18.51
C ILE A 259 -2.14 -1.63 18.36
N TYR A 260 -1.71 -2.81 17.89
CA TYR A 260 -0.31 -3.15 17.69
C TYR A 260 0.36 -2.23 16.67
N ASN A 261 -0.26 -2.00 15.52
CA ASN A 261 0.30 -1.15 14.46
C ASN A 261 0.40 0.32 14.88
N THR A 262 -0.52 0.76 15.73
CA THR A 262 -0.55 2.15 16.21
C THR A 262 0.43 2.37 17.36
N SER A 263 0.47 1.44 18.33
CA SER A 263 1.29 1.55 19.54
C SER A 263 1.87 0.17 19.92
N PRO A 264 2.97 -0.27 19.28
CA PRO A 264 3.56 -1.60 19.52
C PRO A 264 3.99 -1.86 20.97
N SER A 265 4.26 -0.80 21.74
CA SER A 265 4.72 -0.85 23.13
C SER A 265 3.75 -1.54 24.09
N TYR A 266 2.47 -1.63 23.76
CA TYR A 266 1.47 -2.28 24.62
C TYR A 266 1.46 -3.81 24.50
N PHE A 267 2.12 -4.38 23.48
CA PHE A 267 2.21 -5.84 23.27
C PHE A 267 3.60 -6.38 23.55
N LEU A 268 3.98 -6.37 24.83
CA LEU A 268 5.30 -6.84 25.26
C LEU A 268 5.38 -8.37 25.37
N ASN A 269 4.26 -9.07 25.57
CA ASN A 269 4.25 -10.51 25.75
C ASN A 269 4.32 -11.26 24.40
N MET A 270 5.39 -12.05 24.22
CA MET A 270 5.58 -12.93 23.07
C MET A 270 4.45 -13.95 22.90
N GLY A 271 3.84 -14.41 23.99
CA GLY A 271 2.70 -15.33 23.95
C GLY A 271 1.49 -14.74 23.23
N THR A 272 1.17 -13.46 23.47
CA THR A 272 0.06 -12.78 22.79
C THR A 272 0.34 -12.61 21.30
N LYS A 273 1.57 -12.23 20.94
CA LYS A 273 2.01 -12.12 19.54
C LYS A 273 1.89 -13.46 18.80
N SER A 274 2.41 -14.53 19.39
CA SER A 274 2.36 -15.88 18.82
C SER A 274 0.92 -16.39 18.68
N SER A 275 0.09 -16.17 19.69
CA SER A 275 -1.33 -16.53 19.64
C SER A 275 -2.05 -15.80 18.51
N LEU A 276 -1.81 -14.49 18.36
CA LEU A 276 -2.45 -13.68 17.31
C LEU A 276 -2.07 -14.15 15.90
N VAL A 277 -0.79 -14.42 15.67
CA VAL A 277 -0.29 -15.00 14.40
C VAL A 277 -0.96 -16.36 14.12
N THR A 278 -0.98 -17.24 15.12
CA THR A 278 -1.57 -18.59 14.99
C THR A 278 -3.05 -18.52 14.68
N THR A 279 -3.81 -17.69 15.40
CA THR A 279 -5.24 -17.52 15.17
C THR A 279 -5.55 -16.97 13.77
N LEU A 280 -4.78 -16.00 13.28
CA LEU A 280 -4.95 -15.50 11.92
C LEU A 280 -4.64 -16.58 10.87
N LEU A 281 -3.59 -17.39 11.07
CA LEU A 281 -3.27 -18.53 10.20
C LEU A 281 -4.35 -19.61 10.19
N GLU A 282 -4.96 -19.90 11.34
CA GLU A 282 -6.11 -20.83 11.42
C GLU A 282 -7.32 -20.29 10.64
N LEU A 283 -7.61 -19.00 10.79
CA LEU A 283 -8.71 -18.33 10.09
C LEU A 283 -8.53 -18.28 8.58
N LEU A 284 -7.29 -18.39 8.06
CA LEU A 284 -7.05 -18.53 6.62
C LEU A 284 -7.69 -19.79 6.02
N ASN A 285 -8.12 -20.77 6.82
CA ASN A 285 -8.84 -21.95 6.33
C ASN A 285 -10.36 -21.74 6.22
N ASP A 286 -10.90 -20.64 6.76
CA ASP A 286 -12.31 -20.30 6.59
C ASP A 286 -12.60 -19.94 5.12
N HIS A 287 -13.63 -20.54 4.51
CA HIS A 287 -13.96 -20.30 3.09
C HIS A 287 -14.79 -19.03 2.85
N GLY A 288 -15.20 -18.32 3.91
CA GLY A 288 -16.01 -17.11 3.80
C GLY A 288 -15.20 -15.82 3.91
N GLN A 289 -15.93 -14.73 4.16
CA GLN A 289 -15.35 -13.40 4.36
C GLN A 289 -14.33 -13.36 5.50
N SER A 290 -14.43 -14.25 6.49
CA SER A 290 -13.47 -14.32 7.59
C SER A 290 -12.07 -14.71 7.10
N GLY A 291 -11.98 -15.67 6.17
CA GLY A 291 -10.69 -16.05 5.57
C GLY A 291 -10.11 -14.96 4.67
N ASP A 292 -10.97 -14.26 3.93
CA ASP A 292 -10.56 -13.13 3.07
C ASP A 292 -9.94 -12.00 3.88
N ASP A 293 -10.61 -11.60 4.96
CA ASP A 293 -10.17 -10.52 5.85
C ASP A 293 -8.98 -10.95 6.72
N ALA A 294 -8.89 -12.23 7.11
CA ALA A 294 -7.75 -12.77 7.85
C ALA A 294 -6.44 -12.69 7.05
N ALA A 295 -6.49 -12.90 5.73
CA ALA A 295 -5.32 -12.79 4.86
C ALA A 295 -4.72 -11.37 4.87
N LEU A 296 -5.56 -10.34 4.81
CA LEU A 296 -5.12 -8.95 4.93
C LEU A 296 -4.69 -8.62 6.36
N GLY A 297 -5.42 -9.10 7.37
CA GLY A 297 -5.06 -8.95 8.78
C GLY A 297 -3.67 -9.49 9.09
N LEU A 298 -3.33 -10.68 8.57
CA LEU A 298 -2.01 -11.28 8.71
C LEU A 298 -0.93 -10.41 8.06
N SER A 299 -1.12 -10.00 6.80
CA SER A 299 -0.15 -9.14 6.11
C SER A 299 0.11 -7.84 6.87
N SER A 300 -0.94 -7.20 7.39
CA SER A 300 -0.85 -5.97 8.19
C SER A 300 -0.14 -6.18 9.52
N LEU A 301 -0.36 -7.33 10.17
CA LEU A 301 0.30 -7.68 11.43
C LEU A 301 1.81 -7.79 11.23
N ILE A 302 2.27 -8.55 10.24
CA ILE A 302 3.69 -8.85 10.04
C ILE A 302 4.45 -7.78 9.25
N ALA A 303 3.74 -6.80 8.68
CA ALA A 303 4.33 -5.77 7.83
C ALA A 303 5.47 -5.03 8.53
N GLU A 304 6.66 -5.07 7.93
CA GLU A 304 7.89 -4.44 8.43
C GLU A 304 8.34 -4.82 9.85
N LYS A 305 7.81 -5.90 10.45
CA LYS A 305 8.16 -6.34 11.82
C LYS A 305 8.84 -7.71 11.82
N GLU A 306 10.16 -7.69 11.98
CA GLU A 306 11.00 -8.90 11.90
C GLU A 306 10.64 -9.95 12.97
N ASP A 307 10.27 -9.53 14.19
CA ASP A 307 9.89 -10.44 15.28
C ASP A 307 8.59 -11.21 14.94
N LEU A 308 7.58 -10.53 14.40
CA LEU A 308 6.33 -11.15 13.98
C LEU A 308 6.50 -11.98 12.70
N GLN A 309 7.38 -11.57 11.78
CA GLN A 309 7.74 -12.38 10.61
C GLN A 309 8.40 -13.70 11.02
N LYS A 310 9.29 -13.69 12.03
CA LYS A 310 9.88 -14.91 12.60
C LYS A 310 8.82 -15.82 13.21
N LEU A 311 7.93 -15.27 14.04
CA LEU A 311 6.84 -16.05 14.64
C LEU A 311 5.91 -16.68 13.59
N ALA A 312 5.57 -15.93 12.53
CA ALA A 312 4.77 -16.45 11.43
C ALA A 312 5.51 -17.54 10.63
N TYR A 313 6.80 -17.37 10.41
CA TYR A 313 7.63 -18.39 9.77
C TYR A 313 7.71 -19.68 10.60
N GLU A 314 7.96 -19.57 11.91
CA GLU A 314 7.96 -20.69 12.86
C GLU A 314 6.60 -21.41 12.92
N ALA A 315 5.50 -20.67 12.75
CA ALA A 315 4.14 -21.20 12.63
C ALA A 315 3.82 -21.78 11.24
N ASN A 316 4.83 -21.99 10.37
CA ASN A 316 4.69 -22.52 9.00
C ASN A 316 3.79 -21.68 8.07
N ALA A 317 3.73 -20.35 8.26
CA ALA A 317 2.88 -19.47 7.47
C ALA A 317 3.09 -19.61 5.95
N ILE A 318 4.34 -19.70 5.49
CA ILE A 318 4.65 -19.80 4.05
C ILE A 318 4.00 -21.06 3.46
N LYS A 319 4.22 -22.22 4.09
CA LYS A 319 3.67 -23.48 3.61
C LYS A 319 2.14 -23.46 3.62
N ASN A 320 1.54 -23.02 4.73
CA ASN A 320 0.08 -22.91 4.86
C ASN A 320 -0.53 -22.04 3.75
N ILE A 321 0.02 -20.84 3.51
CA ILE A 321 -0.46 -19.95 2.45
C ILE A 321 -0.29 -20.58 1.06
N VAL A 322 0.85 -21.21 0.79
CA VAL A 322 1.08 -21.88 -0.51
C VAL A 322 0.12 -23.04 -0.72
N ASP A 323 -0.14 -23.84 0.32
CA ASP A 323 -1.09 -24.96 0.25
C ASP A 323 -2.51 -24.43 -0.07
N ILE A 324 -2.94 -23.32 0.55
CA ILE A 324 -4.22 -22.65 0.22
C ILE A 324 -4.25 -22.22 -1.26
N LEU A 325 -3.18 -21.59 -1.76
CA LEU A 325 -3.09 -21.18 -3.17
C LEU A 325 -3.12 -22.36 -4.15
N LYS A 326 -2.65 -23.55 -3.74
CA LYS A 326 -2.63 -24.78 -4.55
C LYS A 326 -3.93 -25.57 -4.51
N THR A 327 -4.89 -25.25 -3.64
CA THR A 327 -6.16 -26.02 -3.51
C THR A 327 -7.05 -26.03 -4.77
N GLY A 328 -6.72 -25.25 -5.81
CA GLY A 328 -7.43 -25.27 -7.10
C GLY A 328 -8.82 -24.61 -7.09
N SER A 329 -9.26 -24.12 -5.92
CA SER A 329 -10.50 -23.35 -5.78
C SER A 329 -10.29 -21.90 -6.24
N GLU A 330 -11.30 -21.32 -6.91
CA GLU A 330 -11.27 -19.91 -7.28
C GLU A 330 -11.40 -19.06 -6.00
N LEU A 331 -10.28 -18.51 -5.55
CA LEU A 331 -10.23 -17.66 -4.36
C LEU A 331 -10.74 -16.25 -4.69
N HIS A 332 -11.44 -15.65 -3.75
CA HIS A 332 -11.89 -14.26 -3.87
C HIS A 332 -10.67 -13.32 -4.04
N PRO A 333 -10.72 -12.28 -4.90
CA PRO A 333 -9.57 -11.41 -5.18
C PRO A 333 -8.94 -10.78 -3.94
N LYS A 334 -9.77 -10.41 -2.96
CA LYS A 334 -9.32 -9.85 -1.67
C LYS A 334 -8.45 -10.84 -0.89
N ARG A 335 -8.79 -12.12 -0.94
CA ARG A 335 -8.02 -13.19 -0.31
C ARG A 335 -6.69 -13.39 -1.02
N LEU A 336 -6.70 -13.49 -2.35
CA LEU A 336 -5.47 -13.60 -3.15
C LEU A 336 -4.51 -12.44 -2.85
N GLN A 337 -5.02 -11.21 -2.84
CA GLN A 337 -4.25 -10.03 -2.47
C GLN A 337 -3.61 -10.20 -1.07
N GLY A 338 -4.40 -10.53 -0.04
CA GLY A 338 -3.89 -10.69 1.32
C GLY A 338 -2.87 -11.83 1.48
N LEU A 339 -3.07 -12.95 0.78
CA LEU A 339 -2.15 -14.09 0.79
C LEU A 339 -0.80 -13.71 0.15
N PHE A 340 -0.81 -13.06 -1.01
CA PHE A 340 0.42 -12.59 -1.65
C PHE A 340 1.10 -11.50 -0.84
N LEU A 341 0.37 -10.53 -0.28
CA LEU A 341 0.98 -9.53 0.60
C LEU A 341 1.62 -10.16 1.84
N SER A 342 0.97 -11.16 2.46
CA SER A 342 1.55 -11.90 3.59
C SER A 342 2.85 -12.60 3.20
N LEU A 343 2.89 -13.28 2.05
CA LEU A 343 4.11 -13.91 1.54
C LEU A 343 5.21 -12.89 1.23
N ALA A 344 4.85 -11.74 0.67
CA ALA A 344 5.81 -10.68 0.38
C ALA A 344 6.42 -10.13 1.67
N GLU A 345 5.62 -9.90 2.71
CA GLU A 345 6.12 -9.43 4.01
C GLU A 345 7.02 -10.46 4.69
N LEU A 346 6.68 -11.75 4.65
CA LEU A 346 7.58 -12.81 5.12
C LEU A 346 8.94 -12.78 4.39
N CYS A 347 8.94 -12.47 3.08
CA CYS A 347 10.15 -12.36 2.28
C CYS A 347 10.89 -11.01 2.42
N SER A 348 10.35 -10.05 3.18
CA SER A 348 10.87 -8.67 3.20
C SER A 348 12.24 -8.56 3.86
N LYS A 349 12.42 -9.17 5.04
CA LYS A 349 13.64 -9.08 5.88
C LYS A 349 14.39 -10.41 6.01
N LEU A 350 13.68 -11.54 6.09
CA LEU A 350 14.27 -12.84 6.44
C LEU A 350 14.73 -13.65 5.21
N GLU A 351 16.00 -14.05 5.18
CA GLU A 351 16.55 -14.87 4.08
C GLU A 351 15.98 -16.29 4.06
N ASP A 352 15.73 -16.89 5.24
CA ASP A 352 15.14 -18.23 5.34
C ASP A 352 13.73 -18.28 4.73
N CYS A 353 12.95 -17.21 4.91
CA CYS A 353 11.65 -17.07 4.28
C CYS A 353 11.77 -17.04 2.75
N ARG A 354 12.72 -16.27 2.19
CA ARG A 354 12.97 -16.22 0.73
C ARG A 354 13.40 -17.58 0.17
N CYS A 355 14.23 -18.32 0.90
CA CYS A 355 14.64 -19.67 0.52
C CYS A 355 13.44 -20.64 0.52
N SER A 356 12.66 -20.66 1.61
CA SER A 356 11.48 -21.52 1.76
C SER A 356 10.43 -21.23 0.69
N PHE A 357 10.13 -19.95 0.46
CA PHE A 357 9.20 -19.48 -0.56
C PHE A 357 9.49 -20.03 -1.96
N LEU A 358 10.76 -20.03 -2.39
CA LEU A 358 11.13 -20.55 -3.71
C LEU A 358 11.15 -22.08 -3.76
N SER A 359 11.40 -22.76 -2.64
CA SER A 359 11.43 -24.22 -2.60
C SER A 359 10.07 -24.88 -2.81
N LEU A 360 8.98 -24.11 -2.68
CA LEU A 360 7.60 -24.61 -2.75
C LEU A 360 6.94 -24.43 -4.12
N GLU A 361 7.72 -24.22 -5.19
CA GLU A 361 7.23 -24.06 -6.57
C GLU A 361 6.21 -22.92 -6.72
N MET A 362 6.39 -21.83 -5.98
CA MET A 362 5.44 -20.71 -5.94
C MET A 362 5.52 -19.79 -7.17
N LEU A 363 6.57 -19.92 -8.00
CA LEU A 363 6.79 -19.04 -9.14
C LEU A 363 5.63 -19.05 -10.14
N ASP A 364 5.08 -20.23 -10.46
CA ASP A 364 3.97 -20.34 -11.42
C ASP A 364 2.69 -19.68 -10.87
N LEU A 365 2.43 -19.81 -9.57
CA LEU A 365 1.31 -19.15 -8.90
C LEU A 365 1.42 -17.62 -8.97
N LEU A 366 2.63 -17.08 -8.77
CA LEU A 366 2.87 -15.64 -8.94
C LEU A 366 2.71 -15.19 -10.38
N VAL A 367 3.28 -15.92 -11.34
CA VAL A 367 3.19 -15.56 -12.76
C VAL A 367 1.72 -15.55 -13.21
N ASN A 368 0.91 -16.48 -12.73
CA ASN A 368 -0.54 -16.47 -12.96
C ASN A 368 -1.21 -15.25 -12.32
N ALA A 369 -0.81 -14.87 -11.10
CA ALA A 369 -1.34 -13.70 -10.41
C ALA A 369 -0.99 -12.37 -11.11
N LEU A 370 0.15 -12.28 -11.80
CA LEU A 370 0.50 -11.13 -12.65
C LEU A 370 -0.50 -10.90 -13.80
N ARG A 371 -1.26 -11.92 -14.20
CA ARG A 371 -2.26 -11.86 -15.28
C ARG A 371 -3.69 -11.74 -14.76
N HIS A 372 -3.87 -11.57 -13.45
CA HIS A 372 -5.18 -11.54 -12.82
C HIS A 372 -5.96 -10.26 -13.20
N LYS A 373 -7.30 -10.35 -13.29
CA LYS A 373 -8.16 -9.23 -13.70
C LYS A 373 -8.16 -8.07 -12.70
N ASN A 374 -8.11 -8.40 -11.41
CA ASN A 374 -8.06 -7.40 -10.33
C ASN A 374 -6.62 -6.85 -10.17
N ALA A 375 -6.50 -5.52 -10.18
CA ALA A 375 -5.21 -4.82 -10.10
C ALA A 375 -4.49 -5.05 -8.77
N ASP A 376 -5.21 -5.10 -7.65
CA ASP A 376 -4.60 -5.31 -6.32
C ASP A 376 -3.90 -6.67 -6.20
N VAL A 377 -4.43 -7.70 -6.86
CA VAL A 377 -3.78 -9.02 -6.96
C VAL A 377 -2.48 -8.93 -7.77
N ARG A 378 -2.50 -8.22 -8.91
CA ARG A 378 -1.28 -7.99 -9.72
C ARG A 378 -0.23 -7.21 -8.93
N THR A 379 -0.64 -6.13 -8.26
CA THR A 379 0.21 -5.33 -7.36
C THR A 379 0.84 -6.21 -6.28
N ALA A 380 0.05 -7.02 -5.57
CA ALA A 380 0.56 -7.91 -4.53
C ALA A 380 1.58 -8.94 -5.07
N ALA A 381 1.34 -9.49 -6.26
CA ALA A 381 2.27 -10.39 -6.93
C ALA A 381 3.60 -9.70 -7.31
N CYS A 382 3.56 -8.47 -7.82
CA CYS A 382 4.77 -7.67 -8.08
C CYS A 382 5.55 -7.38 -6.78
N ILE A 383 4.86 -7.08 -5.67
CA ILE A 383 5.48 -6.85 -4.36
C ILE A 383 6.16 -8.14 -3.84
N CYS A 384 5.55 -9.30 -4.05
CA CYS A 384 6.18 -10.61 -3.81
C CYS A 384 7.48 -10.77 -4.59
N PHE A 385 7.47 -10.55 -5.92
CA PHE A 385 8.68 -10.64 -6.74
C PHE A 385 9.77 -9.69 -6.25
N ARG A 386 9.42 -8.44 -5.96
CA ARG A 386 10.35 -7.44 -5.43
C ARG A 386 11.06 -7.91 -4.16
N ASN A 387 10.31 -8.45 -3.21
CA ASN A 387 10.86 -8.86 -1.92
C ASN A 387 11.65 -10.18 -2.05
N ALA A 388 11.15 -11.15 -2.83
CA ALA A 388 11.86 -12.40 -3.12
C ALA A 388 13.20 -12.16 -3.87
N ALA A 389 13.22 -11.16 -4.75
CA ALA A 389 14.41 -10.74 -5.51
C ALA A 389 15.47 -10.00 -4.69
N ARG A 390 15.28 -9.78 -3.38
CA ARG A 390 16.35 -9.24 -2.51
C ARG A 390 17.45 -10.26 -2.18
N SER A 391 17.21 -11.55 -2.43
CA SER A 391 18.22 -12.59 -2.21
C SER A 391 19.21 -12.65 -3.37
N VAL A 392 20.47 -12.31 -3.09
CA VAL A 392 21.58 -12.42 -4.06
C VAL A 392 21.73 -13.86 -4.56
N LYS A 393 21.50 -14.87 -3.70
CA LYS A 393 21.57 -16.29 -4.05
C LYS A 393 20.53 -16.66 -5.12
N ASN A 394 19.31 -16.14 -4.98
CA ASN A 394 18.22 -16.43 -5.91
C ASN A 394 18.42 -15.71 -7.25
N LEU A 395 18.93 -14.48 -7.21
CA LEU A 395 19.28 -13.69 -8.39
C LEU A 395 20.42 -14.35 -9.18
N SER A 396 21.52 -14.71 -8.51
CA SER A 396 22.68 -15.34 -9.17
C SER A 396 22.36 -16.72 -9.73
N ALA A 397 21.37 -17.42 -9.16
CA ALA A 397 20.84 -18.68 -9.69
C ALA A 397 19.88 -18.51 -10.90
N GLY A 398 19.66 -17.28 -11.39
CA GLY A 398 18.84 -17.00 -12.59
C GLY A 398 17.36 -17.33 -12.44
N ARG A 399 16.85 -17.43 -11.19
CA ARG A 399 15.45 -17.86 -10.92
C ARG A 399 14.40 -16.90 -11.46
N PHE A 400 14.74 -15.62 -11.60
CA PHE A 400 13.82 -14.55 -12.00
C PHE A 400 14.10 -13.98 -13.40
N THR A 401 15.12 -14.46 -14.11
CA THR A 401 15.57 -13.88 -15.40
C THR A 401 15.15 -14.70 -16.63
N ASN A 402 14.42 -15.80 -16.43
CA ASN A 402 13.86 -16.60 -17.51
C ASN A 402 12.63 -15.91 -18.16
N ASP A 403 12.28 -16.33 -19.37
CA ASP A 403 11.15 -15.77 -20.13
C ASP A 403 9.81 -15.90 -19.42
N HIS A 404 9.61 -17.00 -18.68
CA HIS A 404 8.37 -17.27 -17.97
C HIS A 404 8.06 -16.19 -16.92
N VAL A 405 9.09 -15.64 -16.26
CA VAL A 405 8.96 -14.56 -15.28
C VAL A 405 9.12 -13.19 -15.94
N MET A 406 10.12 -13.01 -16.81
CA MET A 406 10.49 -11.69 -17.32
C MET A 406 9.44 -11.10 -18.24
N LEU A 407 8.88 -11.89 -19.16
CA LEU A 407 7.91 -11.39 -20.13
C LEU A 407 6.65 -10.82 -19.45
N PRO A 408 5.99 -11.51 -18.51
CA PRO A 408 4.86 -10.94 -17.77
C PRO A 408 5.21 -9.65 -17.00
N LEU A 409 6.41 -9.56 -16.40
CA LEU A 409 6.83 -8.36 -15.68
C LEU A 409 7.03 -7.17 -16.62
N VAL A 410 7.66 -7.37 -17.78
CA VAL A 410 7.82 -6.29 -18.78
C VAL A 410 6.46 -5.86 -19.33
N GLN A 411 5.53 -6.77 -19.58
CA GLN A 411 4.18 -6.43 -20.04
C GLN A 411 3.41 -5.53 -19.06
N LEU A 412 3.64 -5.68 -17.76
CA LEU A 412 2.98 -4.86 -16.73
C LEU A 412 3.54 -3.43 -16.61
N LEU A 413 4.64 -3.09 -17.30
CA LEU A 413 5.12 -1.71 -17.36
C LEU A 413 4.15 -0.77 -18.09
N HIS A 414 3.17 -1.32 -18.80
CA HIS A 414 2.08 -0.58 -19.45
C HIS A 414 0.70 -0.91 -18.86
N ASP A 415 0.64 -1.37 -17.59
CA ASP A 415 -0.62 -1.68 -16.93
C ASP A 415 -1.48 -0.41 -16.76
N PRO A 416 -2.81 -0.46 -16.98
CA PRO A 416 -3.67 0.71 -16.78
C PRO A 416 -3.73 1.22 -15.33
N SER A 417 -3.27 0.41 -14.36
CA SER A 417 -3.23 0.78 -12.96
C SER A 417 -1.83 1.27 -12.56
N SER A 418 -1.72 2.52 -12.13
CA SER A 418 -0.47 3.11 -11.65
C SER A 418 0.13 2.35 -10.46
N SER A 419 -0.70 1.76 -9.59
CA SER A 419 -0.20 0.94 -8.48
C SER A 419 0.49 -0.34 -8.94
N VAL A 420 0.05 -0.92 -10.07
CA VAL A 420 0.71 -2.07 -10.69
C VAL A 420 2.02 -1.63 -11.35
N GLU A 421 2.00 -0.53 -12.11
CA GLU A 421 3.19 0.04 -12.76
C GLU A 421 4.32 0.32 -11.74
N VAL A 422 4.01 1.01 -10.64
CA VAL A 422 4.98 1.29 -9.57
C VAL A 422 5.47 0.00 -8.90
N ALA A 423 4.56 -0.97 -8.66
CA ALA A 423 4.94 -2.23 -8.03
C ALA A 423 5.87 -3.06 -8.92
N VAL A 424 5.60 -3.13 -10.24
CA VAL A 424 6.44 -3.91 -11.18
C VAL A 424 7.79 -3.23 -11.42
N LEU A 425 7.84 -1.90 -11.50
CA LEU A 425 9.10 -1.15 -11.51
C LEU A 425 9.92 -1.46 -10.25
N GLY A 426 9.26 -1.52 -9.10
CA GLY A 426 9.86 -1.97 -7.85
C GLY A 426 10.45 -3.38 -7.93
N ALA A 427 9.77 -4.32 -8.58
CA ALA A 427 10.29 -5.68 -8.78
C ALA A 427 11.48 -5.70 -9.74
N LEU A 428 11.34 -5.09 -10.92
CA LEU A 428 12.37 -5.05 -11.95
C LEU A 428 13.64 -4.35 -11.50
N SER A 429 13.53 -3.30 -10.66
CA SER A 429 14.70 -2.65 -10.08
C SER A 429 15.58 -3.57 -9.23
N ASN A 430 15.04 -4.66 -8.69
CA ASN A 430 15.81 -5.65 -7.93
C ASN A 430 16.25 -6.84 -8.79
N ILE A 431 15.48 -7.17 -9.84
CA ILE A 431 15.75 -8.33 -10.71
C ILE A 431 16.79 -7.98 -11.77
N VAL A 432 16.72 -6.78 -12.34
CA VAL A 432 17.51 -6.39 -13.50
C VAL A 432 18.76 -5.64 -13.03
N LEU A 433 19.84 -6.39 -12.78
CA LEU A 433 21.04 -5.89 -12.12
C LEU A 433 22.27 -5.71 -13.02
N ASP A 434 22.24 -6.22 -14.26
CA ASP A 434 23.45 -6.24 -15.09
C ASP A 434 23.13 -6.07 -16.58
N PHE A 435 23.65 -5.00 -17.19
CA PHE A 435 23.64 -4.79 -18.63
C PHE A 435 24.61 -5.74 -19.37
N SER A 436 25.51 -6.43 -18.66
CA SER A 436 26.64 -7.17 -19.23
C SER A 436 26.28 -8.52 -19.88
N SER A 437 25.10 -9.08 -19.62
CA SER A 437 24.66 -10.33 -20.25
C SER A 437 24.14 -10.07 -21.67
N PRO A 438 24.75 -10.63 -22.73
CA PRO A 438 24.27 -10.50 -24.10
C PRO A 438 22.95 -11.24 -24.38
N LYS A 439 22.43 -12.01 -23.41
CA LYS A 439 21.13 -12.72 -23.47
C LYS A 439 20.11 -12.16 -22.49
N SER A 440 20.16 -10.85 -22.21
CA SER A 440 19.21 -10.24 -21.29
C SER A 440 17.82 -10.21 -21.93
N THR A 441 16.96 -11.16 -21.53
CA THR A 441 15.55 -11.26 -21.94
C THR A 441 14.80 -9.94 -21.74
N PHE A 442 15.13 -9.21 -20.67
CA PHE A 442 14.61 -7.87 -20.42
C PHE A 442 14.89 -6.87 -21.56
N ILE A 443 16.11 -6.90 -22.13
CA ILE A 443 16.51 -6.04 -23.24
C ILE A 443 15.77 -6.46 -24.52
N GLU A 444 15.68 -7.77 -24.77
CA GLU A 444 14.98 -8.33 -25.94
C GLU A 444 13.50 -7.93 -25.99
N TYR A 445 12.85 -7.85 -24.83
CA TYR A 445 11.47 -7.37 -24.71
C TYR A 445 11.33 -5.83 -24.72
N GLY A 446 12.41 -5.10 -25.00
CA GLY A 446 12.39 -3.63 -25.10
C GLY A 446 12.30 -2.91 -23.75
N GLY A 447 12.61 -3.59 -22.65
CA GLY A 447 12.43 -3.05 -21.29
C GLY A 447 13.22 -1.76 -21.03
N ILE A 448 14.39 -1.56 -21.63
CA ILE A 448 15.17 -0.30 -21.48
C ILE A 448 14.38 0.90 -22.01
N LYS A 449 13.82 0.79 -23.22
CA LYS A 449 13.02 1.86 -23.83
C LYS A 449 11.83 2.22 -22.96
N GLN A 450 11.15 1.21 -22.42
CA GLN A 450 10.02 1.40 -21.52
C GLN A 450 10.43 2.09 -20.21
N LEU A 451 11.57 1.71 -19.61
CA LEU A 451 12.10 2.39 -18.43
C LEU A 451 12.47 3.85 -18.71
N ILE A 452 13.04 4.15 -19.88
CA ILE A 452 13.34 5.52 -20.29
C ILE A 452 12.05 6.33 -20.46
N GLU A 453 11.00 5.75 -21.03
CA GLU A 453 9.69 6.38 -21.14
C GLU A 453 9.08 6.66 -19.75
N LEU A 454 9.07 5.65 -18.87
CA LEU A 454 8.54 5.77 -17.50
C LEU A 454 9.36 6.72 -16.61
N SER A 455 10.64 6.93 -16.90
CA SER A 455 11.44 7.97 -16.24
C SER A 455 10.91 9.39 -16.47
N LYS A 456 10.01 9.57 -17.46
CA LYS A 456 9.35 10.83 -17.81
C LYS A 456 7.86 10.84 -17.40
N SER A 457 7.40 9.85 -16.63
CA SER A 457 6.01 9.74 -16.17
C SER A 457 5.59 10.94 -15.29
N MET A 458 4.30 11.25 -15.28
CA MET A 458 3.75 12.25 -14.35
C MET A 458 3.80 11.78 -12.89
N ASP A 459 3.85 10.46 -12.64
CA ASP A 459 3.98 9.90 -11.28
C ASP A 459 5.45 9.91 -10.81
N PRO A 460 5.80 10.66 -9.75
CA PRO A 460 7.17 10.71 -9.24
C PRO A 460 7.68 9.35 -8.73
N ASN A 461 6.81 8.47 -8.24
CA ASN A 461 7.22 7.14 -7.79
C ASN A 461 7.61 6.24 -8.97
N ALA A 462 6.88 6.34 -10.08
CA ALA A 462 7.22 5.66 -11.32
C ALA A 462 8.56 6.17 -11.88
N ARG A 463 8.74 7.50 -11.96
CA ARG A 463 10.01 8.11 -12.38
C ARG A 463 11.19 7.61 -11.55
N CYS A 464 11.07 7.72 -10.23
CA CYS A 464 12.12 7.31 -9.29
C CYS A 464 12.45 5.82 -9.41
N SER A 465 11.44 4.96 -9.50
CA SER A 465 11.64 3.51 -9.61
C SER A 465 12.23 3.10 -10.97
N ALA A 466 11.83 3.76 -12.06
CA ALA A 466 12.39 3.56 -13.39
C ALA A 466 13.88 3.96 -13.44
N LEU A 467 14.22 5.12 -12.89
CA LEU A 467 15.62 5.55 -12.77
C LEU A 467 16.45 4.61 -11.90
N ARG A 468 15.89 4.09 -10.80
CA ARG A 468 16.57 3.11 -9.96
C ARG A 468 16.86 1.81 -10.72
N ALA A 469 15.92 1.33 -11.53
CA ALA A 469 16.14 0.18 -12.39
C ALA A 469 17.22 0.46 -13.44
N LEU A 470 17.14 1.58 -14.16
CA LEU A 470 18.14 2.02 -15.15
C LEU A 470 19.54 2.17 -14.54
N ARG A 471 19.63 2.75 -13.33
CA ARG A 471 20.87 2.90 -12.58
C ARG A 471 21.52 1.56 -12.29
N ASN A 472 20.74 0.60 -11.78
CA ASN A 472 21.25 -0.73 -11.42
C ASN A 472 21.76 -1.46 -12.65
N LEU A 473 20.98 -1.42 -13.70
CA LEU A 473 21.36 -1.85 -15.03
C LEU A 473 22.70 -1.20 -15.49
N MET A 474 22.86 0.11 -15.33
CA MET A 474 24.07 0.84 -15.77
C MET A 474 25.33 0.52 -14.94
N PHE A 475 25.18 -0.15 -13.79
CA PHE A 475 26.31 -0.52 -12.95
C PHE A 475 27.23 -1.51 -13.68
N LEU A 476 28.51 -1.17 -13.82
CA LEU A 476 29.52 -1.96 -14.53
C LEU A 476 29.19 -2.27 -16.01
N ALA A 477 28.31 -1.50 -16.63
CA ALA A 477 28.05 -1.60 -18.07
C ALA A 477 29.31 -1.25 -18.88
N ASP A 478 29.53 -1.95 -20.00
CA ASP A 478 30.60 -1.58 -20.93
C ASP A 478 30.27 -0.32 -21.73
N ASN A 479 31.28 0.29 -22.37
CA ASN A 479 31.09 1.50 -23.17
C ASN A 479 30.05 1.34 -24.28
N LYS A 480 30.04 0.20 -24.98
CA LYS A 480 29.11 -0.01 -26.10
C LYS A 480 27.66 0.10 -25.64
N ARG A 481 27.36 -0.43 -24.46
CA ARG A 481 26.02 -0.36 -23.85
C ARG A 481 25.71 1.02 -23.31
N LYS A 482 26.70 1.69 -22.74
CA LYS A 482 26.59 3.10 -22.33
C LYS A 482 26.27 4.02 -23.52
N GLU A 483 26.94 3.83 -24.66
CA GLU A 483 26.69 4.55 -25.91
C GLU A 483 25.26 4.31 -26.42
N LEU A 484 24.81 3.05 -26.46
CA LEU A 484 23.44 2.70 -26.86
C LEU A 484 22.40 3.37 -25.95
N PHE A 485 22.57 3.27 -24.64
CA PHE A 485 21.68 3.91 -23.67
C PHE A 485 21.68 5.43 -23.82
N TYR A 486 22.86 6.04 -23.95
CA TYR A 486 23.00 7.48 -24.10
C TYR A 486 22.33 7.99 -25.37
N SER A 487 22.40 7.22 -26.47
CA SER A 487 21.76 7.59 -27.73
C SER A 487 20.23 7.73 -27.63
N GLU A 488 19.60 7.04 -26.67
CA GLU A 488 18.15 7.11 -26.42
C GLU A 488 17.78 8.25 -25.46
N VAL A 489 18.59 8.52 -24.42
CA VAL A 489 18.28 9.57 -23.41
C VAL A 489 18.76 10.95 -23.86
N LYS A 490 20.00 11.03 -24.38
CA LYS A 490 20.73 12.24 -24.78
C LYS A 490 20.93 13.29 -23.68
N ALA A 491 21.74 14.31 -23.94
CA ALA A 491 22.07 15.37 -23.00
C ALA A 491 20.83 16.06 -22.40
N GLN A 492 19.92 16.55 -23.24
CA GLN A 492 18.70 17.24 -22.79
C GLN A 492 17.80 16.37 -21.90
N GLY A 493 17.76 15.05 -22.13
CA GLY A 493 17.02 14.11 -21.29
C GLY A 493 17.61 14.02 -19.88
N PHE A 494 18.93 13.89 -19.78
CA PHE A 494 19.62 13.92 -18.48
C PHE A 494 19.44 15.25 -17.75
N VAL A 495 19.52 16.37 -18.45
CA VAL A 495 19.31 17.71 -17.86
C VAL A 495 17.93 17.81 -17.22
N SER A 496 16.89 17.29 -17.90
CA SER A 496 15.52 17.25 -17.36
C SER A 496 15.43 16.39 -16.11
N LEU A 497 16.05 15.20 -16.10
CA LEU A 497 15.99 14.27 -14.97
C LEU A 497 16.78 14.78 -13.75
N ILE A 498 17.94 15.39 -13.97
CA ILE A 498 18.76 16.00 -12.91
C ILE A 498 18.09 17.24 -12.33
N SER A 499 17.23 17.90 -13.11
CA SER A 499 16.47 19.08 -12.69
C SER A 499 15.02 18.76 -12.30
N ASP A 500 14.67 17.48 -12.09
CA ASP A 500 13.32 17.07 -11.68
C ASP A 500 12.89 17.80 -10.41
N PRO A 501 11.62 18.20 -10.25
CA PRO A 501 11.16 18.85 -9.02
C PRO A 501 11.32 17.97 -7.78
N GLU A 502 11.34 16.64 -7.92
CA GLU A 502 11.41 15.73 -6.78
C GLU A 502 12.85 15.31 -6.41
N PRO A 503 13.30 15.57 -5.16
CA PRO A 503 14.68 15.28 -4.76
C PRO A 503 15.08 13.80 -4.88
N THR A 504 14.15 12.88 -4.64
CA THR A 504 14.41 11.44 -4.77
C THR A 504 14.65 11.03 -6.22
N VAL A 505 13.98 11.68 -7.18
CA VAL A 505 14.19 11.47 -8.61
C VAL A 505 15.55 12.05 -9.02
N GLN A 506 15.89 13.25 -8.55
CA GLN A 506 17.21 13.87 -8.78
C GLN A 506 18.35 12.99 -8.25
N GLU A 507 18.20 12.42 -7.06
CA GLU A 507 19.18 11.49 -6.48
C GLU A 507 19.41 10.28 -7.40
N GLN A 508 18.33 9.62 -7.85
CA GLN A 508 18.47 8.47 -8.75
C GLN A 508 19.03 8.87 -10.13
N ALA A 509 18.68 10.05 -10.65
CA ALA A 509 19.21 10.58 -11.90
C ALA A 509 20.73 10.82 -11.83
N LEU A 510 21.21 11.45 -10.75
CA LEU A 510 22.63 11.67 -10.52
C LEU A 510 23.38 10.35 -10.28
N ALA A 511 22.77 9.40 -9.58
CA ALA A 511 23.36 8.07 -9.38
C ALA A 511 23.44 7.26 -10.69
N LEU A 512 22.45 7.38 -11.57
CA LEU A 512 22.48 6.82 -12.93
C LEU A 512 23.59 7.47 -13.75
N LEU A 513 23.70 8.80 -13.73
CA LEU A 513 24.76 9.53 -14.43
C LEU A 513 26.14 9.14 -13.91
N ARG A 514 26.31 9.00 -12.58
CA ARG A 514 27.55 8.54 -11.97
C ARG A 514 27.99 7.20 -12.56
N ASN A 515 27.07 6.24 -12.66
CA ASN A 515 27.35 4.93 -13.25
C ASN A 515 27.67 5.04 -14.76
N LEU A 516 26.99 5.95 -15.48
CA LEU A 516 27.25 6.20 -16.89
C LEU A 516 28.68 6.70 -17.13
N VAL A 517 29.17 7.66 -16.32
CA VAL A 517 30.51 8.24 -16.48
C VAL A 517 31.63 7.48 -15.78
N ASP A 518 31.31 6.37 -15.10
CA ASP A 518 32.30 5.53 -14.42
C ASP A 518 33.19 4.75 -15.40
N GLY A 519 34.44 4.49 -15.04
CA GLY A 519 35.36 3.69 -15.86
C GLY A 519 36.30 4.51 -16.74
N CYS A 520 36.27 4.29 -18.06
CA CYS A 520 37.28 4.86 -18.98
C CYS A 520 36.92 6.27 -19.50
N ILE A 521 37.91 6.93 -20.11
CA ILE A 521 37.77 8.31 -20.63
C ILE A 521 36.56 8.46 -21.57
N ASN A 522 36.29 7.51 -22.46
CA ASN A 522 35.13 7.59 -23.37
C ASN A 522 33.78 7.64 -22.62
N SER A 523 33.67 7.05 -21.43
CA SER A 523 32.47 7.18 -20.59
C SER A 523 32.32 8.60 -20.02
N ILE A 524 33.44 9.29 -19.77
CA ILE A 524 33.44 10.66 -19.26
C ILE A 524 32.96 11.63 -20.36
N GLU A 525 33.26 11.36 -21.64
CA GLU A 525 32.85 12.22 -22.75
C GLU A 525 31.33 12.46 -22.85
N PHE A 526 30.49 11.54 -22.31
CA PHE A 526 29.03 11.73 -22.32
C PHE A 526 28.55 12.99 -21.59
N VAL A 527 29.28 13.49 -20.59
CA VAL A 527 28.90 14.73 -19.89
C VAL A 527 29.41 15.99 -20.57
N PHE A 528 30.23 15.84 -21.61
CA PHE A 528 30.76 16.92 -22.45
C PHE A 528 29.98 17.11 -23.75
N ASP A 529 28.98 16.27 -24.02
CA ASP A 529 28.03 16.48 -25.11
C ASP A 529 27.26 17.80 -24.94
N GLU A 530 26.84 18.39 -26.06
CA GLU A 530 26.16 19.71 -26.12
C GLU A 530 26.87 20.79 -25.27
N ASP A 531 28.17 20.97 -25.49
CA ASP A 531 29.01 21.98 -24.82
C ASP A 531 29.07 21.82 -23.28
N GLY A 532 28.94 20.59 -22.76
CA GLY A 532 29.05 20.32 -21.32
C GLY A 532 27.79 20.60 -20.51
N LEU A 533 26.62 20.68 -21.17
CA LEU A 533 25.34 21.03 -20.55
C LEU A 533 24.98 20.15 -19.34
N ILE A 534 25.29 18.84 -19.41
CA ILE A 534 25.05 17.93 -18.29
C ILE A 534 25.93 18.31 -17.09
N LEU A 535 27.23 18.50 -17.30
CA LEU A 535 28.18 18.83 -16.24
C LEU A 535 27.84 20.17 -15.57
N ASP A 536 27.44 21.16 -16.37
CA ASP A 536 26.92 22.45 -15.89
C ASP A 536 25.68 22.29 -15.01
N THR A 537 24.76 21.40 -15.42
CA THR A 537 23.54 21.13 -14.67
C THR A 537 23.85 20.45 -13.34
N VAL A 538 24.78 19.48 -13.31
CA VAL A 538 25.27 18.86 -12.07
C VAL A 538 25.84 19.93 -11.13
N GLY A 539 26.73 20.80 -11.62
CA GLY A 539 27.29 21.89 -10.82
C GLY A 539 26.21 22.83 -10.28
N LYS A 540 25.20 23.20 -11.10
CA LYS A 540 24.07 24.04 -10.67
C LYS A 540 23.27 23.37 -9.55
N GLN A 541 22.99 22.08 -9.63
CA GLN A 541 22.24 21.37 -8.58
C GLN A 541 23.03 21.23 -7.28
N LEU A 542 24.34 20.94 -7.36
CA LEU A 542 25.22 20.89 -6.19
C LEU A 542 25.25 22.21 -5.42
N ARG A 543 25.23 23.35 -6.13
CA ARG A 543 25.17 24.69 -5.51
C ARG A 543 23.82 25.01 -4.87
N LYS A 544 22.73 24.46 -5.42
CA LYS A 544 21.36 24.68 -4.91
C LYS A 544 21.01 23.80 -3.71
N SER A 545 21.63 22.63 -3.58
CA SER A 545 21.08 21.55 -2.75
C SER A 545 21.44 21.63 -1.26
N PRO A 546 20.44 21.57 -0.34
CA PRO A 546 20.64 21.34 1.09
C PRO A 546 20.61 19.85 1.49
N GLN A 547 20.31 18.91 0.57
CA GLN A 547 20.15 17.48 0.90
C GLN A 547 21.41 16.67 0.58
N ALA A 548 21.96 16.01 1.60
CA ALA A 548 23.24 15.32 1.49
C ALA A 548 23.25 14.15 0.50
N HIS A 549 22.17 13.35 0.41
CA HIS A 549 22.12 12.18 -0.48
C HIS A 549 22.27 12.54 -1.96
N MET A 550 21.61 13.61 -2.42
CA MET A 550 21.77 14.15 -3.77
C MET A 550 23.20 14.67 -4.00
N ALA A 551 23.72 15.45 -3.03
CA ALA A 551 25.07 16.01 -3.12
C ALA A 551 26.14 14.92 -3.20
N ILE A 552 25.96 13.81 -2.47
CA ILE A 552 26.85 12.64 -2.53
C ILE A 552 26.92 12.11 -3.97
N GLN A 553 25.78 11.90 -4.63
CA GLN A 553 25.77 11.37 -6.01
C GLN A 553 26.42 12.35 -6.99
N GLY A 554 26.08 13.65 -6.91
CA GLY A 554 26.67 14.66 -7.79
C GLY A 554 28.18 14.83 -7.58
N MET A 555 28.67 14.78 -6.34
CA MET A 555 30.12 14.82 -6.07
C MET A 555 30.84 13.58 -6.60
N TYR A 556 30.21 12.41 -6.58
CA TYR A 556 30.78 11.23 -7.23
C TYR A 556 30.79 11.34 -8.76
N VAL A 557 29.81 12.01 -9.38
CA VAL A 557 29.89 12.35 -10.82
C VAL A 557 31.15 13.19 -11.07
N LEU A 558 31.37 14.26 -10.30
CA LEU A 558 32.56 15.10 -10.44
C LEU A 558 33.86 14.34 -10.14
N THR A 559 33.84 13.41 -9.18
CA THR A 559 34.98 12.52 -8.87
C THR A 559 35.37 11.69 -10.09
N ASN A 560 34.39 11.08 -10.76
CA ASN A 560 34.60 10.25 -11.94
C ASN A 560 35.12 11.10 -13.11
N VAL A 561 34.54 12.28 -13.35
CA VAL A 561 35.01 13.21 -14.39
C VAL A 561 36.44 13.68 -14.12
N ALA A 562 36.78 14.01 -12.87
CA ALA A 562 38.12 14.45 -12.47
C ALA A 562 39.20 13.38 -12.64
N SER A 563 38.84 12.11 -12.81
CA SER A 563 39.79 11.03 -13.12
C SER A 563 40.29 11.04 -14.57
N GLY A 564 39.68 11.86 -15.44
CA GLY A 564 40.00 11.95 -16.86
C GLY A 564 41.21 12.84 -17.21
N THR A 565 41.13 13.46 -18.39
CA THR A 565 42.18 14.33 -18.96
C THR A 565 42.27 15.67 -18.23
N GLU A 566 43.27 16.50 -18.56
CA GLU A 566 43.35 17.86 -18.01
C GLU A 566 42.12 18.71 -18.35
N LEU A 567 41.54 18.55 -19.54
CA LEU A 567 40.31 19.24 -19.92
C LEU A 567 39.15 18.90 -18.97
N HIS A 568 39.03 17.62 -18.60
CA HIS A 568 37.99 17.16 -17.67
C HIS A 568 38.20 17.74 -16.27
N LYS A 569 39.45 17.78 -15.80
CA LYS A 569 39.80 18.36 -14.49
C LYS A 569 39.52 19.87 -14.44
N GLU A 570 39.87 20.60 -15.49
CA GLU A 570 39.55 22.04 -15.58
C GLU A 570 38.05 22.30 -15.63
N ALA A 571 37.29 21.48 -16.36
CA ALA A 571 35.84 21.57 -16.36
C ALA A 571 35.22 21.31 -14.97
N VAL A 572 35.74 20.34 -14.21
CA VAL A 572 35.34 20.14 -12.82
C VAL A 572 35.69 21.36 -11.96
N MET A 573 36.89 21.94 -12.11
CA MET A 573 37.28 23.17 -11.40
C MET A 573 36.33 24.34 -11.68
N GLN A 574 35.80 24.46 -12.91
CA GLN A 574 34.81 25.47 -13.26
C GLN A 574 33.46 25.24 -12.56
N GLN A 575 33.06 23.98 -12.34
CA GLN A 575 31.84 23.67 -11.59
C GLN A 575 31.98 23.91 -10.09
N LEU A 576 33.16 23.61 -9.53
CA LEU A 576 33.45 23.82 -8.11
C LEU A 576 33.60 25.31 -7.77
N PHE A 577 34.21 26.07 -8.68
CA PHE A 577 34.53 27.49 -8.50
C PHE A 577 34.08 28.31 -9.72
N PRO A 578 32.76 28.51 -9.89
CA PRO A 578 32.23 29.35 -10.96
C PRO A 578 32.69 30.81 -10.77
N GLN A 579 32.75 31.57 -11.87
CA GLN A 579 33.14 32.99 -11.86
C GLN A 579 32.35 33.81 -10.83
N PRO A 580 32.97 34.84 -10.19
CA PRO A 580 32.41 35.50 -9.02
C PRO A 580 31.11 36.27 -9.36
N GLN A 581 30.00 35.75 -8.86
CA GLN A 581 28.81 36.54 -8.58
C GLN A 581 28.69 36.66 -7.06
N ALA A 582 28.43 37.87 -6.59
CA ALA A 582 28.57 38.33 -5.21
C ALA A 582 28.11 37.29 -4.16
N GLU A 583 29.02 37.00 -3.22
CA GLU A 583 28.75 36.32 -1.94
C GLU A 583 28.24 34.87 -2.00
N SER A 584 28.76 34.03 -2.91
CA SER A 584 28.52 32.58 -2.82
C SER A 584 29.40 31.94 -1.74
N ASN A 585 28.83 31.64 -0.58
CA ASN A 585 29.43 30.71 0.39
C ASN A 585 29.91 29.43 -0.35
N ASN A 586 31.21 29.18 -0.36
CA ASN A 586 31.83 28.03 -1.03
C ASN A 586 31.19 26.72 -0.54
N PHE A 587 30.39 26.07 -1.39
CA PHE A 587 29.62 24.88 -1.03
C PHE A 587 30.53 23.68 -0.72
N MET A 588 31.76 23.65 -1.27
CA MET A 588 32.75 22.62 -0.96
C MET A 588 33.14 22.65 0.51
N LEU A 589 33.29 23.83 1.13
CA LEU A 589 33.54 23.94 2.57
C LEU A 589 32.38 23.36 3.38
N LYS A 590 31.14 23.66 2.99
CA LYS A 590 29.95 23.08 3.62
C LYS A 590 29.93 21.55 3.52
N PHE A 591 30.32 21.01 2.36
CA PHE A 591 30.36 19.55 2.15
C PHE A 591 31.46 18.90 2.98
N LEU A 592 32.64 19.51 3.08
CA LEU A 592 33.73 19.07 3.97
C LEU A 592 33.35 19.14 5.45
N GLN A 593 32.47 20.04 5.84
CA GLN A 593 31.96 20.20 7.22
C GLN A 593 30.67 19.41 7.49
N SER A 594 30.14 18.69 6.49
CA SER A 594 28.90 17.92 6.63
C SER A 594 29.03 16.83 7.68
N HIS A 595 27.94 16.51 8.37
CA HIS A 595 27.87 15.35 9.26
C HIS A 595 27.94 14.01 8.49
N GLU A 596 27.56 14.00 7.22
CA GLU A 596 27.58 12.81 6.36
C GLU A 596 29.00 12.49 5.89
N SER A 597 29.56 11.37 6.38
CA SER A 597 30.92 10.94 6.03
C SER A 597 31.09 10.64 4.55
N GLN A 598 30.07 10.10 3.89
CA GLN A 598 30.11 9.82 2.45
C GLN A 598 30.25 11.10 1.62
N LEU A 599 29.60 12.19 2.03
CA LEU A 599 29.71 13.47 1.33
C LEU A 599 31.12 14.04 1.48
N ARG A 600 31.68 13.97 2.69
CA ARG A 600 33.08 14.35 2.94
C ARG A 600 34.02 13.50 2.09
N SER A 601 33.85 12.17 2.08
CA SER A 601 34.66 11.24 1.27
C SER A 601 34.63 11.58 -0.23
N ALA A 602 33.44 11.77 -0.81
CA ALA A 602 33.31 12.12 -2.23
C ALA A 602 33.98 13.46 -2.55
N THR A 603 33.85 14.43 -1.65
CA THR A 603 34.47 15.76 -1.79
C THR A 603 36.00 15.68 -1.75
N VAL A 604 36.57 14.99 -0.77
CA VAL A 604 38.03 14.81 -0.67
C VAL A 604 38.56 14.00 -1.85
N TRP A 605 37.83 12.97 -2.31
CA TRP A 605 38.25 12.16 -3.46
C TRP A 605 38.26 12.97 -4.75
N THR A 606 37.27 13.84 -4.97
CA THR A 606 37.29 14.76 -6.11
C THR A 606 38.57 15.59 -6.11
N ILE A 607 38.98 16.12 -4.94
CA ILE A 607 40.21 16.92 -4.80
C ILE A 607 41.45 16.09 -5.11
N ILE A 608 41.55 14.86 -4.59
CA ILE A 608 42.68 13.93 -4.87
C ILE A 608 42.88 13.75 -6.37
N ASN A 609 41.80 13.57 -7.13
CA ASN A 609 41.86 13.37 -8.58
C ASN A 609 42.30 14.65 -9.31
N LEU A 610 41.88 15.82 -8.82
CA LEU A 610 42.23 17.13 -9.40
C LEU A 610 43.73 17.47 -9.21
N ILE A 611 44.31 17.16 -8.06
CA ILE A 611 45.69 17.55 -7.71
C ILE A 611 46.70 16.41 -7.79
N SER A 612 46.39 15.33 -8.52
CA SER A 612 47.33 14.23 -8.71
C SER A 612 48.68 14.75 -9.24
N PRO A 613 49.83 14.50 -8.58
CA PRO A 613 51.12 15.10 -8.96
C PRO A 613 51.60 14.79 -10.38
N SER A 614 51.09 13.73 -11.00
CA SER A 614 51.37 13.36 -12.39
C SER A 614 50.64 14.21 -13.45
N SER A 615 49.79 15.13 -13.02
CA SER A 615 48.83 15.87 -13.86
C SER A 615 49.38 17.26 -14.23
N PRO A 616 49.50 17.61 -15.53
CA PRO A 616 50.17 18.83 -16.00
C PRO A 616 49.65 20.20 -15.47
N GLY A 617 48.48 20.27 -14.84
CA GLY A 617 47.96 21.49 -14.17
C GLY A 617 47.70 21.35 -12.66
N ALA A 618 48.23 20.30 -12.01
CA ALA A 618 47.90 20.02 -10.60
C ALA A 618 48.31 21.13 -9.64
N HIS A 619 49.46 21.77 -9.89
CA HIS A 619 49.96 22.84 -9.03
C HIS A 619 49.02 24.06 -9.03
N ASP A 620 48.58 24.51 -10.20
CA ASP A 620 47.69 25.67 -10.32
C ASP A 620 46.32 25.41 -9.68
N ARG A 621 45.78 24.19 -9.87
CA ARG A 621 44.54 23.77 -9.20
C ARG A 621 44.71 23.70 -7.68
N HIS A 622 45.85 23.19 -7.21
CA HIS A 622 46.18 23.17 -5.79
C HIS A 622 46.27 24.59 -5.20
N VAL A 623 46.93 25.53 -5.88
CA VAL A 623 47.00 26.95 -5.48
C VAL A 623 45.59 27.53 -5.37
N LYS A 624 44.74 27.32 -6.38
CA LYS A 624 43.34 27.78 -6.34
C LYS A 624 42.55 27.17 -5.17
N LEU A 625 42.68 25.87 -4.92
CA LEU A 625 42.03 25.20 -3.78
C LEU A 625 42.51 25.76 -2.43
N ARG A 626 43.78 26.11 -2.31
CA ARG A 626 44.34 26.74 -1.11
C ARG A 626 43.77 28.12 -0.90
N ASP A 627 43.75 28.93 -1.95
CA ASP A 627 43.28 30.32 -1.91
C ASP A 627 41.78 30.39 -1.57
N GLU A 628 41.00 29.37 -1.97
CA GLU A 628 39.59 29.18 -1.64
C GLU A 628 39.34 28.55 -0.24
N GLY A 629 40.40 28.37 0.56
CA GLY A 629 40.31 27.86 1.94
C GLY A 629 40.10 26.34 2.07
N ILE A 630 40.13 25.58 0.98
CA ILE A 630 39.90 24.13 0.98
C ILE A 630 41.07 23.37 1.64
N ILE A 631 42.30 23.68 1.27
CA ILE A 631 43.49 23.01 1.82
C ILE A 631 43.59 23.22 3.35
N PRO A 632 43.43 24.45 3.90
CA PRO A 632 43.34 24.66 5.35
C PRO A 632 42.24 23.83 6.02
N GLN A 633 41.04 23.76 5.43
CA GLN A 633 39.94 22.95 5.97
C GLN A 633 40.32 21.46 6.01
N LEU A 634 41.00 20.93 4.99
CA LEU A 634 41.48 19.54 4.98
C LEU A 634 42.51 19.27 6.09
N LYS A 635 43.41 20.23 6.37
CA LYS A 635 44.36 20.14 7.50
C LYS A 635 43.62 20.04 8.85
N ASN A 636 42.51 20.76 9.02
CA ASN A 636 41.67 20.67 10.22
C ASN A 636 40.92 19.32 10.36
N MET A 637 40.81 18.56 9.28
CA MET A 637 40.08 17.29 9.23
C MET A 637 40.99 16.06 9.33
N VAL A 638 42.30 16.20 9.58
CA VAL A 638 43.26 15.07 9.65
C VAL A 638 42.85 13.98 10.67
N ASN A 639 42.06 14.37 11.68
CA ASN A 639 41.50 13.47 12.69
C ASN A 639 40.00 13.20 12.51
N ASP A 640 39.49 13.23 11.27
CA ASP A 640 38.10 12.87 10.97
C ASP A 640 37.73 11.51 11.59
N ALA A 641 36.51 11.44 12.14
CA ALA A 641 35.99 10.25 12.80
C ALA A 641 35.81 9.07 11.82
N CYS A 642 35.59 9.34 10.53
CA CYS A 642 35.48 8.32 9.51
C CYS A 642 36.87 7.94 8.96
N LEU A 643 37.19 6.64 9.04
CA LEU A 643 38.49 6.12 8.59
C LEU A 643 38.74 6.35 7.09
N ASP A 644 37.73 6.16 6.23
CA ASP A 644 37.86 6.39 4.79
C ASP A 644 38.19 7.87 4.47
N VAL A 645 37.45 8.79 5.11
CA VAL A 645 37.71 10.24 4.99
C VAL A 645 39.13 10.57 5.45
N LYS A 646 39.54 10.04 6.61
CA LYS A 646 40.87 10.25 7.18
C LYS A 646 42.00 9.76 6.28
N ILE A 647 41.85 8.58 5.67
CA ILE A 647 42.84 8.03 4.74
C ILE A 647 42.95 8.94 3.51
N ARG A 648 41.83 9.35 2.93
CA ARG A 648 41.79 10.26 1.76
C ARG A 648 42.40 11.62 2.08
N ILE A 649 42.16 12.18 3.28
CA ILE A 649 42.78 13.44 3.70
C ILE A 649 44.31 13.31 3.77
N ARG A 650 44.83 12.19 4.28
CA ARG A 650 46.27 11.95 4.28
C ARG A 650 46.82 11.86 2.86
N THR A 651 46.10 11.24 1.94
CA THR A 651 46.48 11.17 0.53
C THR A 651 46.57 12.57 -0.10
N VAL A 652 45.52 13.41 0.04
CA VAL A 652 45.52 14.75 -0.56
C VAL A 652 46.56 15.67 0.07
N LEU A 653 46.81 15.58 1.38
CA LEU A 653 47.87 16.35 2.04
C LEU A 653 49.27 15.87 1.62
N SER A 654 49.45 14.57 1.39
CA SER A 654 50.69 14.02 0.82
C SER A 654 50.96 14.56 -0.59
N GLN A 655 49.92 14.62 -1.43
CA GLN A 655 50.00 15.27 -2.74
C GLN A 655 50.33 16.77 -2.61
N SER A 656 49.72 17.46 -1.64
CA SER A 656 49.95 18.89 -1.38
C SER A 656 51.41 19.20 -1.00
N MET A 657 52.06 18.31 -0.22
CA MET A 657 53.48 18.43 0.13
C MET A 657 54.41 18.40 -1.09
N SER A 658 54.03 17.70 -2.17
CA SER A 658 54.81 17.71 -3.42
C SER A 658 54.82 19.07 -4.13
N PHE A 659 53.94 20.00 -3.73
CA PHE A 659 53.83 21.36 -4.26
C PHE A 659 54.44 22.44 -3.35
N GLY A 660 55.07 22.05 -2.23
CA GLY A 660 55.80 22.99 -1.34
C GLY A 660 55.01 23.54 -0.14
N ASP A 661 53.78 23.09 0.08
CA ASP A 661 52.98 23.45 1.26
C ASP A 661 53.25 22.45 2.41
N ASN A 662 54.11 22.82 3.37
CA ASN A 662 54.26 22.12 4.66
C ASN A 662 53.11 22.46 5.61
#